data_AF-A0AAD1VU23-F1
#
_entry.id   AF-A0AAD1VU23-F1
#
_cell.length_a   1.000
_cell.length_b   1.000
_cell.length_c   1.000
_cell.angle_alpha   90.00
_cell.angle_beta   90.00
_cell.angle_gamma   90.00
#
_symmetry.space_group_name_H-M   'P 1'
#
loop_
_entity.id
_entity.type
_entity.pdbx_description
1 polymer ?
#
loop_
_entity_poly.entity_id
_entity_poly.type
_entity_poly.pdbx_seq_one_letter_code
_entity_poly.pdbx_strand_id
1 'polypeptide(L)'
;MAATLVLLRGRSCPGLSVLCQPRKWSCGPTILRYSSQAGKCIDKVLIANRGEIACRVMRTAKKMGVQSVAVYSEADRNSMHVSLADEAYLIGPAASQQSYLAMDKILQVARRSGAQAIHPGYGFLSENTEFAELCKKDGIIFIGPPSSAIRDMGIKSTSKAIMSAAGVPIIEGYHGDDQSDQHLKEQAQRIGYPVMIKAVRGGGGKGMRIARSEEEFFEQLESARREAKKSFNDDVMLIEKFVDNPRHVEVQVFGDQHGNAVYLFERDCSVQRRHQKIIEEAPGPGISPEVRKKLGEAAVRAAKAVHYVGAGTVEFIMDPQQNFYFMEMNTRLQVEHPVTEMITGTDLVEWQLRVAAGEKIPLNQDEINLQGHAFEARIYAEDPDNNFMPGAGPLLHLSTPPADPFTRIETGVKQGDEVSVHYDPMIAKLVVWAEDRQAALRKLKYSLHQYNIVGLSTNIDFLLSLSDHPAFEAGDVHTNFIPQHHNELFPPKQETSGEMLCQAALGLILKEKVLSNEFNLQSGELYTPFTSNSGRRMNLLYTRNLTLLDCEKKVEMRINYNHDESFEMHIQDKVWKVSGELFNEGDVTYLKCSVDGTVCKSKLVILDGTIHLFSMERSAQLGIPTPKFLSGVSTTVSQGGAVAPMTGTIEKVFVKVGDKVKAGDPLMVMIAMKMEHTIRAPKSGTIKKIYFLEGTQANRHAPLVELEEEEAESE
;
A
#
# COMPACT_ATOMS: atom_id res chain seq x y z
N MET A 1 52.63 -44.74 1.06
CA MET A 1 52.59 -45.48 -0.21
C MET A 1 51.42 -46.44 -0.16
N ALA A 2 50.58 -46.40 -1.20
CA ALA A 2 49.63 -47.40 -1.71
C ALA A 2 49.03 -48.46 -0.76
N ALA A 3 47.70 -48.57 -0.78
CA ALA A 3 47.06 -49.87 -1.03
C ALA A 3 45.63 -49.69 -1.56
N THR A 4 45.43 -50.31 -2.72
CA THR A 4 44.24 -50.34 -3.56
C THR A 4 43.23 -51.40 -3.09
N LEU A 5 41.96 -51.03 -3.23
CA LEU A 5 40.74 -51.81 -3.46
C LEU A 5 40.89 -53.29 -3.89
N VAL A 6 40.09 -54.19 -3.30
CA VAL A 6 39.54 -55.38 -3.98
C VAL A 6 38.08 -55.63 -3.57
N LEU A 7 37.24 -55.78 -4.59
CA LEU A 7 35.81 -56.12 -4.62
C LEU A 7 35.52 -57.58 -4.25
N LEU A 8 34.30 -57.86 -3.76
CA LEU A 8 33.57 -59.10 -4.10
C LEU A 8 32.05 -58.86 -4.10
N ARG A 9 31.39 -59.35 -5.16
CA ARG A 9 29.96 -59.22 -5.52
C ARG A 9 29.08 -60.25 -4.81
N GLY A 10 27.78 -59.93 -4.63
CA GLY A 10 26.73 -60.89 -4.26
C GLY A 10 25.29 -60.44 -4.58
N ARG A 11 24.81 -60.82 -5.78
CA ARG A 11 23.44 -61.01 -6.33
C ARG A 11 22.16 -60.55 -5.57
N SER A 12 21.47 -59.61 -6.21
CA SER A 12 20.04 -59.54 -6.64
C SER A 12 18.91 -60.38 -5.98
N CYS A 13 17.81 -59.70 -5.61
CA CYS A 13 16.43 -60.05 -5.98
C CYS A 13 15.50 -58.79 -5.97
N PRO A 14 14.38 -58.76 -6.72
CA PRO A 14 13.78 -57.56 -7.31
C PRO A 14 12.45 -57.14 -6.68
N GLY A 15 12.05 -55.87 -6.82
CA GLY A 15 10.68 -55.46 -6.52
C GLY A 15 10.44 -53.96 -6.56
N LEU A 16 9.53 -53.54 -7.46
CA LEU A 16 8.90 -52.23 -7.62
C LEU A 16 9.72 -51.09 -8.25
N SER A 17 9.72 -51.10 -9.58
CA SER A 17 9.79 -49.92 -10.42
C SER A 17 8.44 -49.19 -10.44
N VAL A 18 8.37 -47.98 -9.89
CA VAL A 18 7.49 -46.91 -10.41
C VAL A 18 8.25 -45.58 -10.37
N LEU A 19 8.38 -45.01 -11.56
CA LEU A 19 8.90 -43.72 -11.97
C LEU A 19 8.79 -42.58 -10.93
N CYS A 20 9.95 -42.07 -10.51
CA CYS A 20 10.14 -40.67 -10.14
C CYS A 20 11.47 -40.19 -10.74
N GLN A 21 11.42 -39.57 -11.91
CA GLN A 21 12.54 -38.77 -12.40
C GLN A 21 12.48 -37.39 -11.75
N PRO A 22 13.55 -36.91 -11.11
CA PRO A 22 13.62 -35.51 -10.70
C PRO A 22 13.84 -34.66 -11.95
N ARG A 23 12.85 -33.85 -12.35
CA ARG A 23 13.05 -32.80 -13.35
C ARG A 23 14.02 -31.76 -12.77
N LYS A 24 15.28 -31.84 -13.20
CA LYS A 24 16.25 -30.75 -13.06
C LYS A 24 15.81 -29.61 -13.97
N TRP A 25 15.45 -28.47 -13.40
CA TRP A 25 15.29 -27.23 -14.13
C TRP A 25 16.69 -26.71 -14.46
N SER A 26 17.08 -26.80 -15.72
CA SER A 26 18.26 -26.12 -16.22
C SER A 26 17.95 -24.62 -16.32
N CYS A 27 18.48 -23.83 -15.40
CA CYS A 27 18.61 -22.39 -15.59
C CYS A 27 19.65 -22.20 -16.71
N GLY A 28 19.18 -22.09 -17.94
CA GLY A 28 20.03 -21.80 -19.09
C GLY A 28 20.44 -20.32 -19.05
N PRO A 29 21.71 -19.98 -19.33
CA PRO A 29 22.09 -18.58 -19.47
C PRO A 29 21.42 -18.03 -20.73
N THR A 30 20.48 -17.11 -20.57
CA THR A 30 19.99 -16.31 -21.69
C THR A 30 21.16 -15.50 -22.22
N ILE A 31 21.73 -15.90 -23.35
CA ILE A 31 22.79 -15.15 -24.03
C ILE A 31 22.13 -13.90 -24.64
N LEU A 32 22.16 -12.80 -23.88
CA LEU A 32 21.86 -11.46 -24.36
C LEU A 32 22.82 -11.12 -25.50
N ARG A 33 22.29 -10.93 -26.70
CA ARG A 33 23.04 -10.40 -27.84
C ARG A 33 23.33 -8.92 -27.56
N TYR A 34 24.56 -8.60 -27.15
CA TYR A 34 25.03 -7.22 -27.07
C TYR A 34 25.24 -6.66 -28.48
N SER A 35 24.33 -5.81 -28.92
CA SER A 35 24.54 -4.89 -30.04
C SER A 35 25.18 -3.63 -29.47
N SER A 36 26.48 -3.41 -29.71
CA SER A 36 27.16 -2.15 -29.37
C SER A 36 26.71 -1.03 -30.32
N GLN A 37 25.54 -0.45 -30.06
CA GLN A 37 25.19 0.86 -30.60
C GLN A 37 25.69 1.93 -29.63
N ALA A 38 26.26 3.00 -30.18
CA ALA A 38 26.83 4.12 -29.43
C ALA A 38 25.74 4.93 -28.70
N GLY A 39 25.27 4.42 -27.56
CA GLY A 39 24.38 5.10 -26.64
C GLY A 39 25.13 6.10 -25.74
N LYS A 40 24.40 7.06 -25.17
CA LYS A 40 24.95 7.91 -24.09
C LYS A 40 25.17 7.03 -22.86
N CYS A 41 26.39 7.01 -22.34
CA CYS A 41 26.70 6.23 -21.14
C CYS A 41 26.04 6.87 -19.91
N ILE A 42 25.25 6.08 -19.17
CA ILE A 42 24.64 6.48 -17.88
C ILE A 42 25.39 5.72 -16.79
N ASP A 43 26.43 6.34 -16.25
CA ASP A 43 27.23 5.77 -15.15
C ASP A 43 26.71 6.22 -13.78
N LYS A 44 26.01 7.36 -13.73
CA LYS A 44 25.44 7.94 -12.51
C LYS A 44 24.03 8.50 -12.77
N VAL A 45 23.07 8.03 -11.98
CA VAL A 45 21.66 8.43 -12.04
C VAL A 45 21.23 9.10 -10.74
N LEU A 46 20.54 10.24 -10.84
CA LEU A 46 19.84 10.85 -9.72
C LEU A 46 18.40 10.35 -9.67
N ILE A 47 17.96 9.92 -8.50
CA ILE A 47 16.59 9.48 -8.27
C ILE A 47 15.82 10.65 -7.64
N ALA A 48 14.95 11.30 -8.42
CA ALA A 48 14.16 12.45 -7.99
C ALA A 48 12.87 12.01 -7.27
N ASN A 49 13.01 11.10 -6.29
CA ASN A 49 11.90 10.52 -5.55
C ASN A 49 12.38 10.00 -4.18
N ARG A 50 11.45 9.44 -3.39
CA ARG A 50 11.68 8.92 -2.03
C ARG A 50 11.03 7.55 -1.83
N GLY A 51 11.19 6.98 -0.64
CA GLY A 51 10.45 5.80 -0.21
C GLY A 51 10.77 4.56 -1.04
N GLU A 52 9.78 3.67 -1.20
CA GLU A 52 9.99 2.36 -1.83
C GLU A 52 10.49 2.49 -3.27
N ILE A 53 9.95 3.44 -4.05
CA ILE A 53 10.32 3.58 -5.46
C ILE A 53 11.75 4.04 -5.65
N ALA A 54 12.26 4.88 -4.74
CA ALA A 54 13.66 5.24 -4.76
C ALA A 54 14.55 4.02 -4.50
N CYS A 55 14.18 3.19 -3.51
CA CYS A 55 14.86 1.93 -3.24
C CYS A 55 14.78 0.96 -4.43
N ARG A 56 13.61 0.83 -5.07
CA ARG A 56 13.36 0.00 -6.27
C ARG A 56 14.32 0.38 -7.39
N VAL A 57 14.45 1.67 -7.70
CA VAL A 57 15.31 2.15 -8.78
C VAL A 57 16.78 1.96 -8.44
N MET A 58 17.19 2.29 -7.21
CA MET A 58 18.57 2.11 -6.74
C MET A 58 19.01 0.64 -6.77
N ARG A 59 18.13 -0.30 -6.43
CA ARG A 59 18.45 -1.74 -6.51
C ARG A 59 18.79 -2.17 -7.94
N THR A 60 18.05 -1.70 -8.95
CA THR A 60 18.36 -1.99 -10.35
C THR A 60 19.61 -1.25 -10.82
N ALA A 61 19.77 0.03 -10.48
CA ALA A 61 20.99 0.78 -10.80
C ALA A 61 22.24 0.06 -10.25
N LYS A 62 22.21 -0.37 -8.99
CA LYS A 62 23.28 -1.14 -8.36
C LYS A 62 23.56 -2.48 -9.05
N LYS A 63 22.51 -3.21 -9.44
CA LYS A 63 22.64 -4.48 -10.21
C LYS A 63 23.34 -4.24 -11.56
N MET A 64 23.09 -3.09 -12.19
CA MET A 64 23.70 -2.70 -13.47
C MET A 64 25.09 -2.06 -13.31
N GLY A 65 25.56 -1.80 -12.08
CA GLY A 65 26.81 -1.09 -11.84
C GLY A 65 26.74 0.43 -12.04
N VAL A 66 25.53 1.01 -12.06
CA VAL A 66 25.27 2.44 -12.18
C VAL A 66 25.24 3.07 -10.79
N GLN A 67 26.00 4.14 -10.58
CA GLN A 67 26.03 4.90 -9.33
C GLN A 67 24.70 5.63 -9.11
N SER A 68 24.24 5.65 -7.86
CA SER A 68 22.95 6.19 -7.48
C SER A 68 23.08 7.42 -6.58
N VAL A 69 22.33 8.48 -6.93
CA VAL A 69 22.25 9.71 -6.14
C VAL A 69 20.82 9.89 -5.62
N ALA A 70 20.64 9.86 -4.31
CA ALA A 70 19.39 10.21 -3.65
C ALA A 70 19.27 11.72 -3.42
N VAL A 71 18.02 12.18 -3.39
CA VAL A 71 17.64 13.45 -2.77
C VAL A 71 16.76 13.18 -1.56
N TYR A 72 16.83 14.05 -0.54
CA TYR A 72 16.02 13.89 0.66
C TYR A 72 15.60 15.24 1.27
N SER A 73 14.44 15.28 1.88
CA SER A 73 14.00 16.39 2.74
C SER A 73 14.56 16.24 4.16
N GLU A 74 14.45 17.27 5.00
CA GLU A 74 14.84 17.17 6.42
C GLU A 74 14.17 16.00 7.16
N ALA A 75 12.91 15.68 6.84
CA ALA A 75 12.17 14.56 7.43
C ALA A 75 12.68 13.18 6.98
N ASP A 76 13.26 13.10 5.78
CA ASP A 76 13.73 11.83 5.20
C ASP A 76 15.23 11.57 5.45
N ARG A 77 15.89 12.36 6.31
CA ARG A 77 17.34 12.24 6.57
C ARG A 77 17.79 10.82 6.91
N ASN A 78 16.96 10.08 7.63
CA ASN A 78 17.26 8.72 8.10
C ASN A 78 16.51 7.63 7.29
N SER A 79 15.84 7.99 6.20
CA SER A 79 15.06 7.04 5.40
C SER A 79 15.93 6.00 4.71
N MET A 80 15.31 4.86 4.37
CA MET A 80 16.00 3.73 3.76
C MET A 80 16.69 4.09 2.43
N HIS A 81 16.06 4.90 1.57
CA HIS A 81 16.64 5.26 0.27
C HIS A 81 17.88 6.14 0.39
N VAL A 82 17.98 6.97 1.44
CA VAL A 82 19.17 7.78 1.74
C VAL A 82 20.35 6.87 2.11
N SER A 83 20.08 5.84 2.90
CA SER A 83 21.10 4.87 3.32
C SER A 83 21.52 3.92 2.19
N LEU A 84 20.65 3.69 1.21
CA LEU A 84 20.88 2.78 0.10
C LEU A 84 21.71 3.41 -1.03
N ALA A 85 21.58 4.71 -1.24
CA ALA A 85 22.27 5.43 -2.32
C ALA A 85 23.78 5.59 -2.07
N ASP A 86 24.55 5.74 -3.14
CA ASP A 86 25.98 6.01 -3.06
C ASP A 86 26.26 7.44 -2.59
N GLU A 87 25.38 8.38 -2.96
CA GLU A 87 25.40 9.77 -2.50
C GLU A 87 23.98 10.24 -2.17
N ALA A 88 23.83 11.15 -1.20
CA ALA A 88 22.52 11.73 -0.86
C ALA A 88 22.61 13.23 -0.55
N TYR A 89 21.68 14.02 -1.08
CA TYR A 89 21.68 15.48 -0.96
C TYR A 89 20.37 16.02 -0.36
N LEU A 90 20.52 16.94 0.60
CA LEU A 90 19.40 17.65 1.21
C LEU A 90 18.80 18.64 0.20
N ILE A 91 17.49 18.58 0.00
CA ILE A 91 16.73 19.46 -0.91
C ILE A 91 15.73 20.37 -0.17
N GLY A 92 15.78 20.43 1.15
CA GLY A 92 15.03 21.41 1.96
C GLY A 92 14.09 20.77 2.97
N PRO A 93 13.09 21.53 3.47
CA PRO A 93 12.23 21.11 4.57
C PRO A 93 11.25 20.01 4.14
N ALA A 94 10.52 19.46 5.11
CA ALA A 94 9.68 18.28 4.92
C ALA A 94 8.55 18.45 3.88
N ALA A 95 7.97 19.65 3.74
CA ALA A 95 6.90 19.91 2.79
C ALA A 95 7.36 19.63 1.34
N SER A 96 6.64 18.76 0.64
CA SER A 96 7.00 18.32 -0.72
C SER A 96 7.13 19.48 -1.73
N GLN A 97 6.28 20.50 -1.60
CA GLN A 97 6.33 21.72 -2.45
C GLN A 97 7.66 22.48 -2.35
N GLN A 98 8.31 22.39 -1.19
CA GLN A 98 9.58 23.07 -0.91
C GLN A 98 10.79 22.13 -1.06
N SER A 99 10.56 20.84 -1.33
CA SER A 99 11.58 19.80 -1.47
C SER A 99 11.42 19.03 -2.80
N TYR A 100 10.73 17.89 -2.81
CA TYR A 100 10.66 16.98 -3.95
C TYR A 100 10.00 17.57 -5.21
N LEU A 101 9.18 18.61 -5.08
CA LEU A 101 8.58 19.34 -6.20
C LEU A 101 9.39 20.59 -6.60
N ALA A 102 10.45 20.94 -5.85
CA ALA A 102 11.29 22.10 -6.15
C ALA A 102 12.30 21.76 -7.26
N MET A 103 11.84 21.90 -8.52
CA MET A 103 12.60 21.55 -9.73
C MET A 103 14.03 22.12 -9.73
N ASP A 104 14.19 23.40 -9.36
CA ASP A 104 15.50 24.08 -9.33
C ASP A 104 16.50 23.37 -8.40
N LYS A 105 16.04 22.88 -7.25
CA LYS A 105 16.89 22.19 -6.29
C LYS A 105 17.31 20.82 -6.81
N ILE A 106 16.39 20.10 -7.45
CA ILE A 106 16.69 18.80 -8.07
C ILE A 106 17.73 18.95 -9.18
N LEU A 107 17.55 19.94 -10.06
CA LEU A 107 18.51 20.24 -11.13
C LEU A 107 19.86 20.71 -10.59
N GLN A 108 19.86 21.52 -9.52
CA GLN A 108 21.10 21.93 -8.85
C GLN A 108 21.86 20.73 -8.30
N VAL A 109 21.18 19.78 -7.65
CA VAL A 109 21.81 18.55 -7.16
C VAL A 109 22.34 17.71 -8.31
N ALA A 110 21.57 17.52 -9.38
CA ALA A 110 22.01 16.74 -10.55
C ALA A 110 23.30 17.31 -11.16
N ARG A 111 23.39 18.65 -11.30
CA ARG A 111 24.61 19.34 -11.75
C ARG A 111 25.77 19.16 -10.77
N ARG A 112 25.52 19.25 -9.46
CA ARG A 112 26.55 19.14 -8.42
C ARG A 112 27.10 17.73 -8.28
N SER A 113 26.26 16.70 -8.36
CA SER A 113 26.65 15.29 -8.25
C SER A 113 27.25 14.74 -9.54
N GLY A 114 27.05 15.44 -10.66
CA GLY A 114 27.48 15.03 -11.99
C GLY A 114 26.64 13.89 -12.57
N ALA A 115 25.41 13.69 -12.08
CA ALA A 115 24.51 12.68 -12.62
C ALA A 115 24.14 13.00 -14.08
N GLN A 116 24.27 12.00 -14.97
CA GLN A 116 23.95 12.20 -16.40
C GLN A 116 22.45 12.05 -16.68
N ALA A 117 21.73 11.39 -15.77
CA ALA A 117 20.32 11.11 -15.92
C ALA A 117 19.55 11.32 -14.61
N ILE A 118 18.27 11.64 -14.73
CA ILE A 118 17.32 11.74 -13.62
C ILE A 118 16.22 10.71 -13.83
N HIS A 119 16.03 9.81 -12.86
CA HIS A 119 14.89 8.92 -12.78
C HIS A 119 13.83 9.53 -11.86
N PRO A 120 12.64 9.90 -12.37
CA PRO A 120 11.63 10.55 -11.56
C PRO A 120 10.81 9.56 -10.71
N GLY A 121 10.85 8.27 -11.02
CA GLY A 121 9.98 7.27 -10.38
C GLY A 121 8.52 7.49 -10.82
N TYR A 122 7.62 7.59 -9.85
CA TYR A 122 6.22 7.93 -10.07
C TYR A 122 5.77 9.04 -9.10
N GLY A 123 4.72 9.78 -9.49
CA GLY A 123 4.32 10.97 -8.76
C GLY A 123 5.40 12.07 -8.77
N PHE A 124 5.22 13.11 -7.96
CA PHE A 124 6.08 14.29 -7.94
C PHE A 124 6.27 14.89 -9.34
N LEU A 125 7.49 14.84 -9.88
CA LEU A 125 7.89 15.45 -11.14
C LEU A 125 7.84 14.47 -12.34
N SER A 126 7.38 13.23 -12.14
CA SER A 126 7.39 12.21 -13.20
C SER A 126 6.54 12.54 -14.42
N GLU A 127 5.47 13.32 -14.23
CA GLU A 127 4.54 13.70 -15.29
C GLU A 127 4.51 15.24 -15.47
N ASN A 128 5.57 15.93 -15.02
CA ASN A 128 5.68 17.36 -15.19
C ASN A 128 6.44 17.70 -16.48
N THR A 129 5.72 18.27 -17.44
CA THR A 129 6.25 18.67 -18.76
C THR A 129 7.41 19.65 -18.64
N GLU A 130 7.31 20.65 -17.76
CA GLU A 130 8.31 21.71 -17.61
C GLU A 130 9.63 21.14 -17.08
N PHE A 131 9.57 20.22 -16.13
CA PHE A 131 10.73 19.56 -15.57
C PHE A 131 11.47 18.71 -16.61
N ALA A 132 10.74 17.95 -17.44
CA ALA A 132 11.35 17.19 -18.54
C ALA A 132 12.05 18.11 -19.57
N GLU A 133 11.48 19.28 -19.85
CA GLU A 133 12.08 20.29 -20.72
C GLU A 133 13.33 20.93 -20.10
N LEU A 134 13.29 21.24 -18.81
CA LEU A 134 14.44 21.76 -18.07
C LEU A 134 15.59 20.74 -18.03
N CYS A 135 15.30 19.46 -17.79
CA CYS A 135 16.31 18.39 -17.87
C CYS A 135 17.00 18.39 -19.24
N LYS A 136 16.20 18.43 -20.32
CA LYS A 136 16.71 18.46 -21.70
C LYS A 136 17.57 19.71 -21.97
N LYS A 137 17.15 20.88 -21.49
CA LYS A 137 17.87 22.15 -21.62
C LYS A 137 19.23 22.13 -20.91
N ASP A 138 19.30 21.45 -19.75
CA ASP A 138 20.52 21.26 -18.98
C ASP A 138 21.42 20.11 -19.50
N GLY A 139 21.00 19.41 -20.54
CA GLY A 139 21.72 18.26 -21.08
C GLY A 139 21.64 16.99 -20.21
N ILE A 140 20.71 16.96 -19.25
CA ILE A 140 20.46 15.83 -18.36
C ILE A 140 19.38 14.93 -18.98
N ILE A 141 19.64 13.62 -19.00
CA ILE A 141 18.69 12.65 -19.56
C ILE A 141 17.53 12.47 -18.58
N PHE A 142 16.31 12.85 -18.99
CA PHE A 142 15.10 12.49 -18.27
C PHE A 142 14.72 11.04 -18.59
N ILE A 143 14.75 10.15 -17.59
CA ILE A 143 14.41 8.73 -17.78
C ILE A 143 12.88 8.59 -17.75
N GLY A 144 12.27 8.80 -18.90
CA GLY A 144 10.82 8.78 -19.09
C GLY A 144 10.44 9.22 -20.51
N PRO A 145 9.15 9.43 -20.77
CA PRO A 145 8.68 9.89 -22.06
C PRO A 145 9.13 11.33 -22.38
N PRO A 146 9.15 11.71 -23.67
CA PRO A 146 9.44 13.09 -24.05
C PRO A 146 8.38 14.05 -23.52
N SER A 147 8.76 15.32 -23.29
CA SER A 147 7.85 16.34 -22.76
C SER A 147 6.59 16.55 -23.60
N SER A 148 6.68 16.34 -24.92
CA SER A 148 5.53 16.37 -25.82
C SER A 148 4.51 15.29 -25.47
N ALA A 149 4.94 14.04 -25.28
CA ALA A 149 4.05 12.93 -24.92
C ALA A 149 3.39 13.15 -23.55
N ILE A 150 4.15 13.66 -22.57
CA ILE A 150 3.62 14.02 -21.24
C ILE A 150 2.50 15.07 -21.40
N ARG A 151 2.75 16.12 -22.20
CA ARG A 151 1.80 17.21 -22.42
C ARG A 151 0.54 16.73 -23.16
N ASP A 152 0.72 15.95 -24.22
CA ASP A 152 -0.36 15.46 -25.07
C ASP A 152 -1.32 14.55 -24.29
N MET A 153 -0.79 13.75 -23.36
CA MET A 153 -1.58 12.85 -22.53
C MET A 153 -2.12 13.50 -21.25
N GLY A 154 -1.54 14.61 -20.79
CA GLY A 154 -2.02 15.33 -19.60
C GLY A 154 -3.34 16.08 -19.79
N ILE A 155 -3.74 16.38 -21.03
CA ILE A 155 -4.99 17.07 -21.35
C ILE A 155 -6.01 16.06 -21.92
N LYS A 156 -7.13 15.85 -21.22
CA LYS A 156 -8.15 14.84 -21.57
C LYS A 156 -8.73 14.97 -22.99
N SER A 157 -9.01 16.19 -23.44
CA SER A 157 -9.55 16.41 -24.79
C SER A 157 -8.52 16.10 -25.87
N THR A 158 -7.28 16.57 -25.69
CA THR A 158 -6.15 16.29 -26.58
C THR A 158 -5.83 14.80 -26.64
N SER A 159 -5.76 14.13 -25.48
CA SER A 159 -5.45 12.71 -25.42
C SER A 159 -6.50 11.87 -26.14
N LYS A 160 -7.79 12.15 -25.92
CA LYS A 160 -8.88 11.47 -26.63
C LYS A 160 -8.87 11.69 -28.14
N ALA A 161 -8.58 12.90 -28.61
CA ALA A 161 -8.48 13.19 -30.03
C ALA A 161 -7.34 12.39 -30.69
N ILE A 162 -6.16 12.32 -30.04
CA ILE A 162 -5.02 11.53 -30.51
C ILE A 162 -5.36 10.04 -30.51
N MET A 163 -5.98 9.53 -29.44
CA MET A 163 -6.37 8.12 -29.33
C MET A 163 -7.41 7.71 -30.37
N SER A 164 -8.41 8.57 -30.61
CA SER A 164 -9.41 8.36 -31.65
C SER A 164 -8.76 8.31 -33.04
N ALA A 165 -7.87 9.25 -33.35
CA ALA A 165 -7.12 9.27 -34.61
C ALA A 165 -6.20 8.04 -34.77
N ALA A 166 -5.70 7.49 -33.67
CA ALA A 166 -4.87 6.28 -33.64
C ALA A 166 -5.68 4.97 -33.71
N GLY A 167 -7.00 5.02 -33.82
CA GLY A 167 -7.86 3.84 -33.83
C GLY A 167 -7.85 3.06 -32.52
N VAL A 168 -7.66 3.77 -31.40
CA VAL A 168 -7.83 3.22 -30.05
C VAL A 168 -9.30 3.41 -29.67
N PRO A 169 -10.02 2.35 -29.23
CA PRO A 169 -11.39 2.50 -28.79
C PRO A 169 -11.50 3.53 -27.67
N ILE A 170 -12.33 4.56 -27.87
CA ILE A 170 -12.65 5.56 -26.85
C ILE A 170 -14.10 5.40 -26.44
N ILE A 171 -14.42 5.81 -25.22
CA ILE A 171 -15.81 5.82 -24.77
C ILE A 171 -16.62 6.80 -25.62
N GLU A 172 -17.80 6.37 -26.06
CA GLU A 172 -18.69 7.26 -26.80
C GLU A 172 -19.05 8.45 -25.91
N GLY A 173 -18.92 9.67 -26.47
CA GLY A 173 -19.11 10.87 -25.69
C GLY A 173 -19.09 12.15 -26.53
N TYR A 174 -19.57 13.22 -25.92
CA TYR A 174 -19.54 14.57 -26.45
C TYR A 174 -18.50 15.41 -25.70
N HIS A 175 -17.63 16.04 -26.48
CA HIS A 175 -16.51 16.87 -26.01
C HIS A 175 -16.40 18.19 -26.78
N GLY A 176 -17.51 18.64 -27.40
CA GLY A 176 -17.53 19.85 -28.21
C GLY A 176 -17.67 21.13 -27.39
N ASP A 177 -17.50 22.26 -28.08
CA ASP A 177 -17.51 23.60 -27.49
C ASP A 177 -18.92 24.12 -27.14
N ASP A 178 -19.98 23.50 -27.68
CA ASP A 178 -21.36 23.91 -27.36
C ASP A 178 -21.79 23.32 -26.01
N GLN A 179 -21.76 24.19 -25.00
CA GLN A 179 -22.05 23.86 -23.61
C GLN A 179 -23.49 24.22 -23.21
N SER A 180 -24.39 24.50 -24.15
CA SER A 180 -25.79 24.78 -23.83
C SER A 180 -26.49 23.54 -23.27
N ASP A 181 -27.31 23.73 -22.23
CA ASP A 181 -27.91 22.63 -21.46
C ASP A 181 -28.79 21.73 -22.35
N GLN A 182 -29.50 22.35 -23.30
CA GLN A 182 -30.34 21.65 -24.27
C GLN A 182 -29.49 20.80 -25.23
N HIS A 183 -28.37 21.34 -25.73
CA HIS A 183 -27.48 20.58 -26.60
C HIS A 183 -26.83 19.41 -25.85
N LEU A 184 -26.34 19.63 -24.62
CA LEU A 184 -25.77 18.57 -23.79
C LEU A 184 -26.80 17.45 -23.52
N LYS A 185 -28.08 17.80 -23.33
CA LYS A 185 -29.17 16.83 -23.18
C LYS A 185 -29.42 16.04 -24.47
N GLU A 186 -29.43 16.70 -25.63
CA GLU A 186 -29.58 16.04 -26.94
C GLU A 186 -28.41 15.06 -27.20
N GLN A 187 -27.19 15.44 -26.82
CA GLN A 187 -26.04 14.54 -26.90
C GLN A 187 -26.17 13.36 -25.95
N ALA A 188 -26.64 13.58 -24.72
CA ALA A 188 -26.93 12.50 -23.78
C ALA A 188 -27.98 11.52 -24.31
N GLN A 189 -29.05 12.01 -24.95
CA GLN A 189 -30.05 11.17 -25.62
C GLN A 189 -29.45 10.37 -26.77
N ARG A 190 -28.58 10.99 -27.58
CA ARG A 190 -27.90 10.32 -28.71
C ARG A 190 -26.97 9.20 -28.24
N ILE A 191 -26.18 9.45 -27.20
CA ILE A 191 -25.27 8.46 -26.57
C ILE A 191 -26.10 7.34 -25.88
N GLY A 192 -27.28 7.71 -25.37
CA GLY A 192 -28.19 6.83 -24.67
C GLY A 192 -27.83 6.66 -23.20
N TYR A 193 -28.84 6.76 -22.34
CA TYR A 193 -28.69 6.58 -20.89
C TYR A 193 -28.34 5.12 -20.50
N PRO A 194 -27.68 4.89 -19.35
CA PRO A 194 -27.11 5.90 -18.45
C PRO A 194 -25.89 6.61 -19.05
N VAL A 195 -25.71 7.89 -18.71
CA VAL A 195 -24.56 8.71 -19.12
C VAL A 195 -23.84 9.28 -17.89
N MET A 196 -22.54 9.50 -18.04
CA MET A 196 -21.70 10.16 -17.05
C MET A 196 -21.38 11.59 -17.50
N ILE A 197 -21.70 12.54 -16.64
CA ILE A 197 -21.39 13.96 -16.79
C ILE A 197 -20.08 14.22 -16.04
N LYS A 198 -19.06 14.73 -16.72
CA LYS A 198 -17.74 15.00 -16.14
C LYS A 198 -17.29 16.42 -16.44
N ALA A 199 -16.60 17.07 -15.51
CA ALA A 199 -15.88 18.30 -15.81
C ALA A 199 -14.69 18.05 -16.75
N VAL A 200 -14.42 18.97 -17.68
CA VAL A 200 -13.22 18.93 -18.55
C VAL A 200 -11.94 19.02 -17.72
N ARG A 201 -11.92 19.96 -16.77
CA ARG A 201 -10.82 20.14 -15.82
C ARG A 201 -11.15 19.42 -14.53
N GLY A 202 -10.23 18.55 -14.09
CA GLY A 202 -10.33 17.85 -12.82
C GLY A 202 -9.87 16.39 -12.89
N GLY A 203 -9.32 15.90 -11.77
CA GLY A 203 -8.91 14.51 -11.53
C GLY A 203 -9.50 13.97 -10.23
N GLY A 204 -9.44 12.65 -10.02
CA GLY A 204 -9.86 12.01 -8.77
C GLY A 204 -11.38 11.99 -8.54
N GLY A 205 -12.17 12.01 -9.61
CA GLY A 205 -13.62 11.83 -9.58
C GLY A 205 -14.47 13.00 -9.09
N LYS A 206 -13.86 14.14 -8.77
CA LYS A 206 -14.56 15.38 -8.40
C LYS A 206 -15.29 15.98 -9.61
N GLY A 207 -16.55 16.35 -9.43
CA GLY A 207 -17.41 16.91 -10.49
C GLY A 207 -17.93 15.87 -11.48
N MET A 208 -17.98 14.59 -11.09
CA MET A 208 -18.62 13.53 -11.88
C MET A 208 -20.02 13.23 -11.35
N ARG A 209 -21.00 13.12 -12.25
CA ARG A 209 -22.37 12.70 -11.94
C ARG A 209 -22.85 11.67 -12.94
N ILE A 210 -23.78 10.82 -12.51
CA ILE A 210 -24.39 9.80 -13.35
C ILE A 210 -25.85 10.20 -13.52
N ALA A 211 -26.28 10.41 -14.75
CA ALA A 211 -27.69 10.53 -15.10
C ALA A 211 -28.16 9.18 -15.61
N ARG A 212 -29.07 8.53 -14.89
CA ARG A 212 -29.59 7.21 -15.27
C ARG A 212 -30.76 7.29 -16.25
N SER A 213 -31.47 8.41 -16.25
CA SER A 213 -32.56 8.69 -17.17
C SER A 213 -32.53 10.14 -17.65
N GLU A 214 -33.43 10.45 -18.59
CA GLU A 214 -33.55 11.80 -19.14
C GLU A 214 -34.05 12.82 -18.12
N GLU A 215 -34.94 12.39 -17.22
CA GLU A 215 -35.54 13.24 -16.18
C GLU A 215 -34.50 13.72 -15.16
N GLU A 216 -33.48 12.90 -14.87
CA GLU A 216 -32.41 13.21 -13.93
C GLU A 216 -31.34 14.12 -14.53
N PHE A 217 -31.28 14.27 -15.86
CA PHE A 217 -30.13 14.87 -16.54
C PHE A 217 -29.80 16.29 -16.06
N PHE A 218 -30.79 17.18 -16.01
CA PHE A 218 -30.56 18.58 -15.63
C PHE A 218 -30.13 18.72 -14.18
N GLU A 219 -30.71 17.94 -13.25
CA GLU A 219 -30.32 17.95 -11.84
C GLU A 219 -28.86 17.54 -11.68
N GLN A 220 -28.47 16.46 -12.37
CA GLN A 220 -27.10 15.95 -12.34
C GLN A 220 -26.11 16.91 -13.01
N LEU A 221 -26.50 17.56 -14.11
CA LEU A 221 -25.68 18.56 -14.79
C LEU A 221 -25.40 19.78 -13.89
N GLU A 222 -26.43 20.33 -13.24
CA GLU A 222 -26.25 21.45 -12.30
C GLU A 222 -25.41 21.06 -11.10
N SER A 223 -25.59 19.84 -10.58
CA SER A 223 -24.78 19.30 -9.49
C SER A 223 -23.30 19.18 -9.88
N ALA A 224 -23.02 18.66 -11.09
CA ALA A 224 -21.67 18.54 -11.63
C ALA A 224 -21.01 19.90 -11.83
N ARG A 225 -21.70 20.87 -12.45
CA ARG A 225 -21.18 22.24 -12.67
C ARG A 225 -20.89 22.98 -11.38
N ARG A 226 -21.76 22.88 -10.36
CA ARG A 226 -21.52 23.53 -9.06
C ARG A 226 -20.24 23.01 -8.40
N GLU A 227 -20.02 21.70 -8.45
CA GLU A 227 -18.82 21.09 -7.90
C GLU A 227 -17.56 21.45 -8.70
N ALA A 228 -17.64 21.43 -10.04
CA ALA A 228 -16.54 21.79 -10.92
C ALA A 228 -16.15 23.26 -10.77
N LYS A 229 -17.12 24.18 -10.71
CA LYS A 229 -16.88 25.60 -10.48
C LYS A 229 -16.25 25.87 -9.12
N LYS A 230 -16.70 25.17 -8.08
CA LYS A 230 -16.12 25.25 -6.73
C LYS A 230 -14.68 24.73 -6.68
N SER A 231 -14.38 23.67 -7.42
CA SER A 231 -13.10 22.94 -7.31
C SER A 231 -12.04 23.44 -8.29
N PHE A 232 -12.44 23.85 -9.49
CA PHE A 232 -11.56 24.12 -10.63
C PHE A 232 -11.82 25.46 -11.32
N ASN A 233 -12.81 26.22 -10.86
CA ASN A 233 -13.27 27.47 -11.50
C ASN A 233 -13.54 27.29 -13.01
N ASP A 234 -14.09 26.13 -13.38
CA ASP A 234 -14.45 25.73 -14.74
C ASP A 234 -15.83 25.04 -14.70
N ASP A 235 -16.70 25.38 -15.65
CA ASP A 235 -18.04 24.83 -15.81
C ASP A 235 -18.25 24.09 -17.14
N VAL A 236 -17.18 23.88 -17.93
CA VAL A 236 -17.22 23.09 -19.16
C VAL A 236 -17.34 21.59 -18.83
N MET A 237 -18.36 20.96 -19.39
CA MET A 237 -18.75 19.58 -19.14
C MET A 237 -18.51 18.69 -20.37
N LEU A 238 -18.29 17.41 -20.09
CA LEU A 238 -18.20 16.29 -21.00
C LEU A 238 -19.34 15.32 -20.70
N ILE A 239 -19.97 14.78 -21.73
CA ILE A 239 -20.98 13.71 -21.60
C ILE A 239 -20.37 12.44 -22.18
N GLU A 240 -20.34 11.38 -21.39
CA GLU A 240 -19.78 10.09 -21.82
C GLU A 240 -20.78 8.97 -21.52
N LYS A 241 -20.74 7.89 -22.30
CA LYS A 241 -21.50 6.69 -21.97
C LYS A 241 -21.08 6.21 -20.58
N PHE A 242 -22.03 5.85 -19.73
CA PHE A 242 -21.70 5.21 -18.46
C PHE A 242 -21.55 3.69 -18.67
N VAL A 243 -20.42 3.12 -18.24
CA VAL A 243 -20.18 1.68 -18.23
C VAL A 243 -20.59 1.15 -16.86
N ASP A 244 -21.55 0.23 -16.84
CA ASP A 244 -21.99 -0.42 -15.60
C ASP A 244 -20.99 -1.51 -15.18
N ASN A 245 -20.78 -1.65 -13.87
CA ASN A 245 -19.79 -2.54 -13.24
C ASN A 245 -18.46 -2.63 -14.01
N PRO A 246 -17.77 -1.49 -14.21
CA PRO A 246 -16.56 -1.48 -15.02
C PRO A 246 -15.41 -2.16 -14.28
N ARG A 247 -14.58 -2.85 -15.05
CA ARG A 247 -13.24 -3.26 -14.62
C ARG A 247 -12.23 -2.20 -15.03
N HIS A 248 -11.31 -1.89 -14.12
CA HIS A 248 -10.17 -1.05 -14.42
C HIS A 248 -9.03 -1.96 -14.87
N VAL A 249 -8.83 -2.06 -16.18
CA VAL A 249 -7.79 -2.88 -16.79
C VAL A 249 -6.77 -1.99 -17.47
N GLU A 250 -5.50 -2.21 -17.23
CA GLU A 250 -4.44 -1.37 -17.76
C GLU A 250 -3.36 -2.20 -18.44
N VAL A 251 -2.72 -1.64 -19.46
CA VAL A 251 -1.67 -2.34 -20.22
C VAL A 251 -0.34 -1.66 -20.00
N GLN A 252 0.66 -2.44 -19.59
CA GLN A 252 2.04 -1.98 -19.58
C GLN A 252 2.53 -1.82 -21.01
N VAL A 253 2.97 -0.63 -21.38
CA VAL A 253 3.67 -0.38 -22.65
C VAL A 253 5.11 0.04 -22.40
N PHE A 254 5.95 -0.22 -23.38
CA PHE A 254 7.34 0.21 -23.39
C PHE A 254 7.71 0.71 -24.78
N GLY A 255 8.24 1.94 -24.87
CA GLY A 255 8.69 2.55 -26.11
C GLY A 255 10.18 2.87 -26.09
N ASP A 256 10.84 2.94 -27.25
CA ASP A 256 12.21 3.42 -27.38
C ASP A 256 12.36 4.66 -28.29
N GLN A 257 13.57 5.22 -28.30
CA GLN A 257 13.90 6.39 -29.13
C GLN A 257 13.96 6.07 -30.64
N HIS A 258 13.80 4.80 -31.02
CA HIS A 258 13.86 4.31 -32.40
C HIS A 258 12.47 4.09 -33.00
N GLY A 259 11.40 4.45 -32.27
CA GLY A 259 10.01 4.29 -32.69
C GLY A 259 9.45 2.87 -32.48
N ASN A 260 10.18 1.99 -31.80
CA ASN A 260 9.65 0.69 -31.41
C ASN A 260 8.77 0.86 -30.17
N ALA A 261 7.72 0.03 -30.09
CA ALA A 261 6.89 -0.06 -28.90
C ALA A 261 6.34 -1.48 -28.76
N VAL A 262 6.31 -2.00 -27.54
CA VAL A 262 5.78 -3.31 -27.15
C VAL A 262 4.84 -3.18 -25.96
N TYR A 263 3.98 -4.18 -25.74
CA TYR A 263 3.17 -4.32 -24.54
C TYR A 263 3.63 -5.51 -23.70
N LEU A 264 3.55 -5.38 -22.37
CA LEU A 264 3.91 -6.41 -21.39
C LEU A 264 2.66 -6.86 -20.61
N PHE A 265 1.66 -7.27 -21.37
CA PHE A 265 0.34 -7.70 -20.90
C PHE A 265 -0.40 -6.66 -20.05
N GLU A 266 -1.57 -7.07 -19.57
CA GLU A 266 -2.47 -6.25 -18.78
C GLU A 266 -2.41 -6.57 -17.28
N ARG A 267 -2.84 -5.59 -16.49
CA ARG A 267 -3.10 -5.71 -15.06
C ARG A 267 -4.55 -5.36 -14.81
N ASP A 268 -5.17 -6.03 -13.84
CA ASP A 268 -6.47 -5.65 -13.32
C ASP A 268 -6.28 -4.92 -11.98
N CYS A 269 -6.76 -3.69 -11.93
CA CYS A 269 -6.68 -2.80 -10.78
C CYS A 269 -8.07 -2.39 -10.28
N SER A 270 -9.09 -3.22 -10.57
CA SER A 270 -10.50 -2.91 -10.28
C SER A 270 -10.77 -2.76 -8.78
N VAL A 271 -10.03 -3.49 -7.94
CA VAL A 271 -10.18 -3.39 -6.49
C VAL A 271 -9.50 -2.11 -5.98
N GLN A 272 -10.30 -1.07 -5.88
CA GLN A 272 -9.88 0.27 -5.47
C GLN A 272 -10.85 0.90 -4.49
N ARG A 273 -10.34 1.75 -3.59
CA ARG A 273 -11.14 2.53 -2.64
C ARG A 273 -11.01 4.00 -2.97
N ARG A 274 -12.12 4.68 -3.31
CA ARG A 274 -12.11 6.12 -3.70
C ARG A 274 -11.01 6.48 -4.71
N HIS A 275 -10.84 5.64 -5.74
CA HIS A 275 -9.80 5.76 -6.78
C HIS A 275 -8.36 5.47 -6.33
N GLN A 276 -8.15 4.95 -5.11
CA GLN A 276 -6.87 4.43 -4.63
C GLN A 276 -6.84 2.91 -4.87
N LYS A 277 -5.91 2.43 -5.70
CA LYS A 277 -5.71 0.99 -5.98
C LYS A 277 -5.24 0.28 -4.70
N ILE A 278 -5.78 -0.91 -4.42
CA ILE A 278 -5.55 -1.65 -3.17
C ILE A 278 -4.84 -2.98 -3.43
N ILE A 279 -5.42 -3.80 -4.31
CA ILE A 279 -4.83 -5.05 -4.80
C ILE A 279 -4.88 -5.02 -6.32
N GLU A 280 -3.74 -5.33 -6.92
CA GLU A 280 -3.56 -5.43 -8.35
C GLU A 280 -3.16 -6.86 -8.72
N GLU A 281 -3.58 -7.31 -9.89
CA GLU A 281 -3.21 -8.63 -10.38
C GLU A 281 -2.86 -8.65 -11.87
N ALA A 282 -1.96 -9.56 -12.23
CA ALA A 282 -1.56 -9.76 -13.62
C ALA A 282 -1.37 -11.26 -13.90
N PRO A 283 -1.90 -11.79 -15.01
CA PRO A 283 -2.83 -11.14 -15.96
C PRO A 283 -4.22 -10.88 -15.33
N GLY A 284 -5.07 -10.11 -16.02
CA GLY A 284 -6.43 -9.84 -15.54
C GLY A 284 -7.32 -11.10 -15.59
N PRO A 285 -8.12 -11.39 -14.54
CA PRO A 285 -8.90 -12.63 -14.46
C PRO A 285 -9.98 -12.70 -15.55
N GLY A 286 -10.16 -13.87 -16.17
CA GLY A 286 -11.22 -14.10 -17.15
C GLY A 286 -11.08 -13.41 -18.52
N ILE A 287 -10.02 -12.62 -18.75
CA ILE A 287 -9.78 -11.96 -20.05
C ILE A 287 -9.27 -12.99 -21.06
N SER A 288 -9.97 -13.14 -22.19
CA SER A 288 -9.60 -14.12 -23.21
C SER A 288 -8.28 -13.76 -23.90
N PRO A 289 -7.51 -14.73 -24.42
CA PRO A 289 -6.28 -14.45 -25.17
C PRO A 289 -6.48 -13.50 -26.36
N GLU A 290 -7.64 -13.58 -27.02
CA GLU A 290 -7.97 -12.72 -28.17
C GLU A 290 -8.22 -11.27 -27.73
N VAL A 291 -8.99 -11.06 -26.65
CA VAL A 291 -9.23 -9.73 -26.10
C VAL A 291 -7.92 -9.14 -25.58
N ARG A 292 -7.12 -9.94 -24.86
CA ARG A 292 -5.79 -9.54 -24.37
C ARG A 292 -4.88 -9.05 -25.49
N LYS A 293 -4.85 -9.77 -26.61
CA LYS A 293 -4.09 -9.34 -27.80
C LYS A 293 -4.61 -8.01 -28.36
N LYS A 294 -5.93 -7.87 -28.52
CA LYS A 294 -6.54 -6.62 -29.01
C LYS A 294 -6.25 -5.44 -28.09
N LEU A 295 -6.31 -5.66 -26.77
CA LEU A 295 -6.01 -4.66 -25.75
C LEU A 295 -4.54 -4.23 -25.82
N GLY A 296 -3.61 -5.20 -25.89
CA GLY A 296 -2.17 -4.96 -26.06
C GLY A 296 -1.83 -4.18 -27.34
N GLU A 297 -2.39 -4.59 -28.48
CA GLU A 297 -2.19 -3.91 -29.76
C GLU A 297 -2.77 -2.48 -29.76
N ALA A 298 -3.91 -2.26 -29.10
CA ALA A 298 -4.46 -0.92 -28.93
C ALA A 298 -3.54 -0.03 -28.08
N ALA A 299 -2.97 -0.57 -27.00
CA ALA A 299 -2.02 0.16 -26.17
C ALA A 299 -0.72 0.48 -26.93
N VAL A 300 -0.21 -0.41 -27.78
CA VAL A 300 0.95 -0.12 -28.64
C VAL A 300 0.63 0.97 -29.66
N ARG A 301 -0.58 0.98 -30.25
CA ARG A 301 -1.00 2.08 -31.13
C ARG A 301 -1.05 3.41 -30.38
N ALA A 302 -1.59 3.42 -29.16
CA ALA A 302 -1.61 4.60 -28.29
C ALA A 302 -0.19 5.13 -28.05
N ALA A 303 0.74 4.27 -27.65
CA ALA A 303 2.13 4.64 -27.39
C ALA A 303 2.83 5.18 -28.65
N LYS A 304 2.61 4.56 -29.81
CA LYS A 304 3.20 5.00 -31.08
C LYS A 304 2.64 6.36 -31.54
N ALA A 305 1.36 6.63 -31.30
CA ALA A 305 0.71 7.88 -31.70
C ALA A 305 1.33 9.13 -31.06
N VAL A 306 1.94 8.97 -29.88
CA VAL A 306 2.60 10.07 -29.14
C VAL A 306 4.12 9.95 -29.12
N HIS A 307 4.70 9.07 -29.94
CA HIS A 307 6.14 8.78 -29.95
C HIS A 307 6.70 8.50 -28.55
N TYR A 308 6.00 7.64 -27.81
CA TYR A 308 6.28 7.37 -26.40
C TYR A 308 7.65 6.70 -26.20
N VAL A 309 8.34 7.04 -25.11
CA VAL A 309 9.66 6.50 -24.74
C VAL A 309 9.66 6.08 -23.26
N GLY A 310 10.32 4.96 -22.94
CA GLY A 310 10.36 4.40 -21.59
C GLY A 310 9.11 3.60 -21.24
N ALA A 311 8.90 3.38 -19.95
CA ALA A 311 7.72 2.69 -19.42
C ALA A 311 6.52 3.65 -19.38
N GLY A 312 5.36 3.15 -19.79
CA GLY A 312 4.07 3.85 -19.68
C GLY A 312 2.95 2.86 -19.44
N THR A 313 1.78 3.36 -19.06
CA THR A 313 0.61 2.50 -18.88
C THR A 313 -0.60 3.13 -19.54
N VAL A 314 -1.28 2.36 -20.37
CA VAL A 314 -2.53 2.77 -21.01
C VAL A 314 -3.67 2.15 -20.20
N GLU A 315 -4.47 2.99 -19.56
CA GLU A 315 -5.58 2.56 -18.71
C GLU A 315 -6.87 2.48 -19.54
N PHE A 316 -7.60 1.38 -19.37
CA PHE A 316 -8.86 1.10 -20.03
C PHE A 316 -9.95 0.82 -18.99
N ILE A 317 -11.16 1.23 -19.34
CA ILE A 317 -12.38 0.76 -18.71
C ILE A 317 -12.90 -0.41 -19.54
N MET A 318 -13.11 -1.57 -18.91
CA MET A 318 -13.64 -2.77 -19.54
C MET A 318 -15.02 -3.10 -18.99
N ASP A 319 -15.98 -3.35 -19.88
CA ASP A 319 -17.34 -3.77 -19.51
C ASP A 319 -17.42 -5.30 -19.27
N PRO A 320 -18.54 -5.83 -18.73
CA PRO A 320 -18.70 -7.26 -18.49
C PRO A 320 -18.65 -8.13 -19.76
N GLN A 321 -18.86 -7.54 -20.95
CA GLN A 321 -18.74 -8.21 -22.24
C GLN A 321 -17.32 -8.15 -22.82
N GLN A 322 -16.36 -7.62 -22.06
CA GLN A 322 -14.96 -7.41 -22.43
C GLN A 322 -14.76 -6.39 -23.58
N ASN A 323 -15.73 -5.52 -23.84
CA ASN A 323 -15.46 -4.32 -24.62
C ASN A 323 -14.66 -3.35 -23.75
N PHE A 324 -13.61 -2.78 -24.31
CA PHE A 324 -12.70 -1.90 -23.59
C PHE A 324 -12.63 -0.52 -24.25
N TYR A 325 -12.47 0.50 -23.43
CA TYR A 325 -12.44 1.89 -23.84
C TYR A 325 -11.29 2.61 -23.14
N PHE A 326 -10.51 3.36 -23.90
CA PHE A 326 -9.41 4.17 -23.39
C PHE A 326 -9.91 5.18 -22.36
N MET A 327 -9.27 5.18 -21.20
CA MET A 327 -9.53 6.14 -20.12
C MET A 327 -8.46 7.23 -20.12
N GLU A 328 -7.21 6.83 -19.92
CA GLU A 328 -6.06 7.74 -19.91
C GLU A 328 -4.75 6.98 -20.14
N MET A 329 -3.65 7.71 -20.30
CA MET A 329 -2.31 7.15 -20.39
C MET A 329 -1.43 7.80 -19.33
N ASN A 330 -0.97 7.00 -18.37
CA ASN A 330 -0.04 7.43 -17.33
C ASN A 330 1.38 7.43 -17.91
N THR A 331 2.00 8.61 -17.93
CA THR A 331 3.25 8.87 -18.64
C THR A 331 4.50 8.56 -17.81
N ARG A 332 4.44 7.43 -17.09
CA ARG A 332 5.43 7.03 -16.08
C ARG A 332 5.41 5.52 -15.83
N LEU A 333 6.37 5.04 -15.06
CA LEU A 333 6.30 3.71 -14.43
C LEU A 333 5.11 3.69 -13.44
N GLN A 334 4.27 2.66 -13.49
CA GLN A 334 3.20 2.49 -12.52
C GLN A 334 3.70 1.91 -11.20
N VAL A 335 2.96 2.12 -10.11
CA VAL A 335 3.33 1.64 -8.78
C VAL A 335 3.37 0.09 -8.78
N GLU A 336 2.34 -0.48 -9.40
CA GLU A 336 2.01 -1.88 -9.61
C GLU A 336 2.76 -2.55 -10.77
N HIS A 337 3.81 -1.93 -11.28
CA HIS A 337 4.68 -2.59 -12.27
C HIS A 337 5.29 -3.94 -11.81
N PRO A 338 5.52 -4.23 -10.51
CA PRO A 338 6.07 -5.51 -10.09
C PRO A 338 5.22 -6.72 -10.51
N VAL A 339 3.89 -6.65 -10.53
CA VAL A 339 3.09 -7.79 -11.01
C VAL A 339 3.37 -8.12 -12.48
N THR A 340 3.58 -7.09 -13.32
CA THR A 340 4.01 -7.27 -14.71
C THR A 340 5.40 -7.88 -14.80
N GLU A 341 6.34 -7.42 -13.98
CA GLU A 341 7.71 -7.98 -13.93
C GLU A 341 7.70 -9.46 -13.55
N MET A 342 6.86 -9.85 -12.56
CA MET A 342 6.78 -11.24 -12.10
C MET A 342 6.23 -12.19 -13.16
N ILE A 343 5.26 -11.77 -13.97
CA ILE A 343 4.68 -12.64 -15.03
C ILE A 343 5.49 -12.65 -16.33
N THR A 344 6.38 -11.67 -16.54
CA THR A 344 7.19 -11.56 -17.77
C THR A 344 8.66 -11.91 -17.57
N GLY A 345 9.14 -11.91 -16.32
CA GLY A 345 10.56 -12.06 -16.00
C GLY A 345 11.42 -10.86 -16.41
N THR A 346 10.81 -9.69 -16.62
CA THR A 346 11.51 -8.46 -17.03
C THR A 346 11.84 -7.56 -15.84
N ASP A 347 12.81 -6.65 -16.02
CA ASP A 347 13.07 -5.52 -15.11
C ASP A 347 12.81 -4.24 -15.90
N LEU A 348 11.67 -3.59 -15.63
CA LEU A 348 11.24 -2.40 -16.38
C LEU A 348 12.14 -1.20 -16.10
N VAL A 349 12.70 -1.10 -14.88
CA VAL A 349 13.66 -0.03 -14.55
C VAL A 349 14.97 -0.24 -15.32
N GLU A 350 15.40 -1.49 -15.49
CA GLU A 350 16.58 -1.83 -16.30
C GLU A 350 16.34 -1.40 -17.76
N TRP A 351 15.17 -1.72 -18.31
CA TRP A 351 14.80 -1.28 -19.65
C TRP A 351 14.73 0.24 -19.77
N GLN A 352 14.25 0.94 -18.72
CA GLN A 352 14.18 2.40 -18.71
C GLN A 352 15.58 3.02 -18.80
N LEU A 353 16.54 2.49 -18.04
CA LEU A 353 17.94 2.96 -18.10
C LEU A 353 18.57 2.70 -19.47
N ARG A 354 18.38 1.50 -20.05
CA ARG A 354 18.91 1.13 -21.37
C ARG A 354 18.33 2.00 -22.50
N VAL A 355 17.02 2.17 -22.52
CA VAL A 355 16.35 3.01 -23.54
C VAL A 355 16.69 4.48 -23.35
N ALA A 356 16.83 4.97 -22.13
CA ALA A 356 17.28 6.34 -21.86
C ALA A 356 18.72 6.57 -22.34
N ALA A 357 19.58 5.55 -22.25
CA ALA A 357 20.92 5.54 -22.84
C ALA A 357 20.91 5.49 -24.38
N GLY A 358 19.75 5.29 -25.02
CA GLY A 358 19.60 5.25 -26.47
C GLY A 358 19.63 3.85 -27.08
N GLU A 359 19.64 2.79 -26.25
CA GLU A 359 19.47 1.43 -26.74
C GLU A 359 18.04 1.18 -27.27
N LYS A 360 17.89 0.13 -28.08
CA LYS A 360 16.58 -0.39 -28.48
C LYS A 360 15.94 -1.20 -27.35
N ILE A 361 14.62 -1.39 -27.43
CA ILE A 361 13.92 -2.31 -26.52
C ILE A 361 14.58 -3.71 -26.60
N PRO A 362 14.88 -4.36 -25.46
CA PRO A 362 15.64 -5.62 -25.46
C PRO A 362 14.94 -6.82 -26.11
N LEU A 363 13.60 -6.83 -26.12
CA LEU A 363 12.77 -7.93 -26.64
C LEU A 363 11.73 -7.40 -27.62
N ASN A 364 11.45 -8.18 -28.67
CA ASN A 364 10.31 -7.96 -29.55
C ASN A 364 9.02 -8.49 -28.92
N GLN A 365 7.86 -8.12 -29.48
CA GLN A 365 6.55 -8.49 -28.93
C GLN A 365 6.36 -10.01 -28.78
N ASP A 366 6.85 -10.79 -29.75
CA ASP A 366 6.70 -12.26 -29.75
C ASP A 366 7.65 -12.96 -28.78
N GLU A 367 8.65 -12.26 -28.23
CA GLU A 367 9.61 -12.79 -27.26
C GLU A 367 9.16 -12.57 -25.81
N ILE A 368 8.13 -11.74 -25.59
CA ILE A 368 7.57 -11.42 -24.27
C ILE A 368 6.53 -12.48 -23.93
N ASN A 369 6.90 -13.40 -23.03
CA ASN A 369 6.05 -14.52 -22.64
C ASN A 369 5.26 -14.22 -21.37
N LEU A 370 4.01 -14.66 -21.33
CA LEU A 370 3.17 -14.63 -20.13
C LEU A 370 3.37 -15.92 -19.32
N GLN A 371 3.79 -15.80 -18.07
CA GLN A 371 4.03 -16.93 -17.18
C GLN A 371 3.34 -16.75 -15.83
N GLY A 372 2.53 -17.75 -15.46
CA GLY A 372 1.87 -17.79 -14.16
C GLY A 372 0.92 -16.62 -13.91
N HIS A 373 0.75 -16.29 -12.63
CA HIS A 373 -0.11 -15.22 -12.13
C HIS A 373 0.57 -14.52 -10.96
N ALA A 374 0.42 -13.21 -10.88
CA ALA A 374 0.95 -12.40 -9.79
C ALA A 374 -0.14 -11.53 -9.15
N PHE A 375 -0.02 -11.34 -7.84
CA PHE A 375 -0.79 -10.37 -7.07
C PHE A 375 0.17 -9.38 -6.41
N GLU A 376 -0.24 -8.12 -6.33
CA GLU A 376 0.35 -7.09 -5.49
C GLU A 376 -0.69 -6.59 -4.50
N ALA A 377 -0.30 -6.45 -3.24
CA ALA A 377 -1.09 -5.77 -2.23
C ALA A 377 -0.31 -4.57 -1.68
N ARG A 378 -0.98 -3.40 -1.66
CA ARG A 378 -0.41 -2.18 -1.08
C ARG A 378 -0.63 -2.15 0.42
N ILE A 379 0.45 -2.24 1.17
CA ILE A 379 0.43 -2.15 2.64
C ILE A 379 0.46 -0.67 3.01
N TYR A 380 -0.66 -0.17 3.55
CA TYR A 380 -0.86 1.22 3.93
C TYR A 380 -0.92 1.38 5.45
N ALA A 381 -0.32 2.47 5.92
CA ALA A 381 -0.57 3.06 7.23
C ALA A 381 -1.96 3.72 7.25
N GLU A 382 -3.02 2.93 7.19
CA GLU A 382 -4.41 3.38 7.22
C GLU A 382 -5.21 2.56 8.22
N ASP A 383 -6.24 3.15 8.81
CA ASP A 383 -7.16 2.51 9.75
C ASP A 383 -8.48 2.17 9.06
N PRO A 384 -8.69 0.93 8.57
CA PRO A 384 -9.88 0.57 7.80
C PRO A 384 -11.18 0.70 8.62
N ASP A 385 -11.13 0.37 9.91
CA ASP A 385 -12.26 0.49 10.86
C ASP A 385 -12.70 1.96 11.03
N ASN A 386 -11.76 2.90 10.83
CA ASN A 386 -12.02 4.33 10.90
C ASN A 386 -11.96 5.00 9.53
N ASN A 387 -12.68 4.42 8.56
CA ASN A 387 -12.86 4.97 7.21
C ASN A 387 -11.54 5.17 6.42
N PHE A 388 -10.55 4.30 6.68
CA PHE A 388 -9.20 4.35 6.12
C PHE A 388 -8.52 5.70 6.36
N MET A 389 -8.67 6.22 7.58
CA MET A 389 -7.94 7.40 7.98
C MET A 389 -6.44 7.06 8.08
N PRO A 390 -5.55 7.85 7.47
CA PRO A 390 -4.16 7.47 7.41
C PRO A 390 -3.47 7.80 8.74
N GLY A 391 -2.54 6.93 9.12
CA GLY A 391 -1.76 7.01 10.34
C GLY A 391 -0.35 7.53 10.05
N ALA A 392 0.18 8.26 11.03
CA ALA A 392 1.58 8.62 11.10
C ALA A 392 2.12 8.23 12.47
N GLY A 393 3.36 7.78 12.53
CA GLY A 393 3.98 7.30 13.76
C GLY A 393 5.06 6.25 13.54
N PRO A 394 5.68 5.77 14.63
CA PRO A 394 6.81 4.85 14.57
C PRO A 394 6.37 3.41 14.27
N LEU A 395 7.20 2.70 13.50
CA LEU A 395 7.10 1.26 13.27
C LEU A 395 7.83 0.52 14.39
N LEU A 396 7.19 0.41 15.56
CA LEU A 396 7.77 -0.20 16.76
C LEU A 396 8.12 -1.68 16.57
N HIS A 397 7.29 -2.39 15.81
CA HIS A 397 7.59 -3.72 15.31
C HIS A 397 7.26 -3.79 13.82
N LEU A 398 8.16 -4.39 13.04
CA LEU A 398 7.93 -4.70 11.64
C LEU A 398 8.58 -6.05 11.33
N SER A 399 7.75 -7.01 10.97
CA SER A 399 8.20 -8.31 10.50
C SER A 399 7.47 -8.65 9.21
N THR A 400 8.22 -9.08 8.20
CA THR A 400 7.71 -9.36 6.85
C THR A 400 7.85 -10.85 6.54
N PRO A 401 7.09 -11.40 5.57
CA PRO A 401 7.41 -12.72 5.03
C PRO A 401 8.85 -12.72 4.47
N PRO A 402 9.54 -13.88 4.47
CA PRO A 402 10.85 -13.99 3.86
C PRO A 402 10.76 -13.75 2.36
N ALA A 403 11.63 -12.89 1.83
CA ALA A 403 11.72 -12.67 0.39
C ALA A 403 12.29 -13.92 -0.30
N ASP A 404 11.65 -14.32 -1.40
CA ASP A 404 12.04 -15.45 -2.23
C ASP A 404 11.75 -15.13 -3.72
N PRO A 405 12.17 -15.94 -4.70
CA PRO A 405 11.93 -15.65 -6.12
C PRO A 405 10.45 -15.43 -6.51
N PHE A 406 9.51 -15.83 -5.66
CA PHE A 406 8.06 -15.74 -5.85
C PHE A 406 7.37 -14.88 -4.78
N THR A 407 8.11 -14.36 -3.79
CA THR A 407 7.63 -13.43 -2.74
C THR A 407 8.55 -12.22 -2.72
N ARG A 408 8.06 -11.09 -3.22
CA ARG A 408 8.82 -9.87 -3.37
C ARG A 408 8.21 -8.77 -2.50
N ILE A 409 9.07 -8.07 -1.76
CA ILE A 409 8.67 -6.94 -0.93
C ILE A 409 9.40 -5.70 -1.45
N GLU A 410 8.63 -4.71 -1.87
CA GLU A 410 9.11 -3.38 -2.21
C GLU A 410 8.80 -2.46 -1.03
N THR A 411 9.82 -2.00 -0.31
CA THR A 411 9.65 -1.15 0.88
C THR A 411 10.66 -0.01 0.90
N GLY A 412 10.24 1.11 1.50
CA GLY A 412 11.09 2.26 1.80
C GLY A 412 11.34 2.47 3.29
N VAL A 413 10.90 1.53 4.14
CA VAL A 413 10.96 1.62 5.60
C VAL A 413 11.46 0.32 6.23
N LYS A 414 12.02 0.44 7.44
CA LYS A 414 12.44 -0.67 8.31
C LYS A 414 11.85 -0.51 9.72
N GLN A 415 11.98 -1.54 10.55
CA GLN A 415 11.62 -1.45 11.97
C GLN A 415 12.37 -0.28 12.62
N GLY A 416 11.66 0.51 13.41
CA GLY A 416 12.17 1.71 14.07
C GLY A 416 12.08 2.99 13.24
N ASP A 417 11.77 2.92 11.94
CA ASP A 417 11.47 4.11 11.14
C ASP A 417 10.11 4.71 11.52
N GLU A 418 9.87 5.95 11.09
CA GLU A 418 8.61 6.67 11.30
C GLU A 418 7.89 6.92 9.97
N VAL A 419 6.60 6.63 9.93
CA VAL A 419 5.71 7.05 8.84
C VAL A 419 5.34 8.52 9.07
N SER A 420 5.93 9.41 8.25
CA SER A 420 5.74 10.85 8.37
C SER A 420 4.39 11.32 7.81
N VAL A 421 3.79 12.33 8.46
CA VAL A 421 2.57 13.01 7.98
C VAL A 421 2.71 13.74 6.64
N HIS A 422 3.95 14.02 6.21
CA HIS A 422 4.20 14.85 5.02
C HIS A 422 4.05 14.10 3.70
N TYR A 423 3.98 12.77 3.73
CA TYR A 423 4.07 11.93 2.55
C TYR A 423 2.97 10.86 2.49
N ASP A 424 3.01 10.08 1.43
CA ASP A 424 2.08 8.97 1.18
C ASP A 424 2.17 7.89 2.29
N PRO A 425 1.03 7.31 2.73
CA PRO A 425 1.00 6.31 3.81
C PRO A 425 1.46 4.91 3.40
N MET A 426 1.85 4.69 2.15
CA MET A 426 2.29 3.37 1.70
C MET A 426 3.59 2.97 2.40
N ILE A 427 3.52 1.87 3.15
CA ILE A 427 4.63 1.26 3.87
C ILE A 427 5.44 0.38 2.90
N ALA A 428 4.73 -0.48 2.17
CA ALA A 428 5.33 -1.45 1.27
C ALA A 428 4.34 -1.95 0.21
N LYS A 429 4.87 -2.62 -0.80
CA LYS A 429 4.11 -3.45 -1.75
C LYS A 429 4.53 -4.90 -1.54
N LEU A 430 3.57 -5.76 -1.28
CA LEU A 430 3.75 -7.20 -1.17
C LEU A 430 3.33 -7.84 -2.48
N VAL A 431 4.29 -8.42 -3.20
CA VAL A 431 4.09 -9.00 -4.52
C VAL A 431 4.34 -10.49 -4.44
N VAL A 432 3.40 -11.30 -4.91
CA VAL A 432 3.54 -12.75 -4.96
C VAL A 432 3.30 -13.27 -6.37
N TRP A 433 3.90 -14.40 -6.70
CA TRP A 433 3.69 -15.10 -7.96
C TRP A 433 3.48 -16.60 -7.73
N ALA A 434 2.68 -17.23 -8.59
CA ALA A 434 2.58 -18.69 -8.70
C ALA A 434 2.19 -19.11 -10.13
N GLU A 435 2.12 -20.43 -10.38
CA GLU A 435 1.77 -21.01 -11.68
C GLU A 435 0.34 -20.67 -12.14
N ASP A 436 -0.58 -20.43 -11.20
CA ASP A 436 -1.96 -20.06 -11.46
C ASP A 436 -2.49 -19.07 -10.42
N ARG A 437 -3.62 -18.44 -10.73
CA ARG A 437 -4.26 -17.42 -9.89
C ARG A 437 -4.60 -17.94 -8.48
N GLN A 438 -5.14 -19.16 -8.35
CA GLN A 438 -5.53 -19.70 -7.05
C GLN A 438 -4.30 -19.97 -6.18
N ALA A 439 -3.23 -20.50 -6.76
CA ALA A 439 -1.95 -20.69 -6.08
C ALA A 439 -1.33 -19.36 -5.65
N ALA A 440 -1.37 -18.34 -6.52
CA ALA A 440 -0.86 -17.01 -6.22
C ALA A 440 -1.68 -16.36 -5.09
N LEU A 441 -3.00 -16.52 -5.09
CA LEU A 441 -3.90 -16.02 -4.05
C LEU A 441 -3.65 -16.71 -2.70
N ARG A 442 -3.49 -18.04 -2.67
CA ARG A 442 -3.10 -18.76 -1.44
C ARG A 442 -1.77 -18.25 -0.91
N LYS A 443 -0.81 -17.97 -1.79
CA LYS A 443 0.50 -17.42 -1.41
C LYS A 443 0.39 -15.98 -0.90
N LEU A 444 -0.49 -15.16 -1.49
CA LEU A 444 -0.77 -13.80 -1.03
C LEU A 444 -1.29 -13.82 0.41
N LYS A 445 -2.34 -14.61 0.68
CA LYS A 445 -2.92 -14.80 2.02
C LYS A 445 -1.87 -15.25 3.03
N TYR A 446 -1.10 -16.29 2.68
CA TYR A 446 -0.01 -16.80 3.51
C TYR A 446 1.05 -15.75 3.83
N SER A 447 1.35 -14.87 2.87
CA SER A 447 2.34 -13.81 3.01
C SER A 447 1.82 -12.62 3.82
N LEU A 448 0.53 -12.28 3.68
CA LEU A 448 -0.14 -11.24 4.47
C LEU A 448 -0.19 -11.60 5.96
N HIS A 449 -0.51 -12.85 6.33
CA HIS A 449 -0.48 -13.29 7.74
C HIS A 449 0.90 -13.13 8.41
N GLN A 450 1.98 -13.23 7.63
CA GLN A 450 3.34 -13.04 8.14
C GLN A 450 3.78 -11.58 8.19
N TYR A 451 3.05 -10.69 7.53
CA TYR A 451 3.32 -9.26 7.54
C TYR A 451 2.70 -8.64 8.79
N ASN A 452 3.52 -8.35 9.79
CA ASN A 452 3.06 -7.91 11.10
C ASN A 452 3.71 -6.58 11.47
N ILE A 453 2.87 -5.59 11.79
CA ILE A 453 3.26 -4.23 12.14
C ILE A 453 2.64 -3.86 13.49
N VAL A 454 3.43 -3.26 14.38
CA VAL A 454 2.96 -2.64 15.63
C VAL A 454 3.48 -1.21 15.68
N GLY A 455 2.64 -0.28 16.16
CA GLY A 455 2.95 1.14 16.34
C GLY A 455 1.97 2.06 15.62
N LEU A 456 1.31 1.58 14.56
CA LEU A 456 0.22 2.27 13.88
C LEU A 456 -0.80 1.29 13.29
N SER A 457 -2.02 1.77 13.04
CA SER A 457 -3.05 1.01 12.32
C SER A 457 -2.63 0.78 10.87
N THR A 458 -2.95 -0.39 10.33
CA THR A 458 -2.63 -0.76 8.94
C THR A 458 -3.81 -1.43 8.27
N ASN A 459 -3.79 -1.49 6.94
CA ASN A 459 -4.83 -2.15 6.15
C ASN A 459 -4.65 -3.67 5.99
N ILE A 460 -3.70 -4.31 6.69
CA ILE A 460 -3.35 -5.73 6.48
C ILE A 460 -4.52 -6.67 6.74
N ASP A 461 -5.25 -6.47 7.85
CA ASP A 461 -6.42 -7.31 8.17
C ASP A 461 -7.54 -7.13 7.14
N PHE A 462 -7.72 -5.90 6.63
CA PHE A 462 -8.65 -5.62 5.53
C PHE A 462 -8.23 -6.32 4.22
N LEU A 463 -6.93 -6.34 3.90
CA LEU A 463 -6.40 -7.06 2.73
C LEU A 463 -6.63 -8.57 2.86
N LEU A 464 -6.49 -9.14 4.06
CA LEU A 464 -6.83 -10.54 4.34
C LEU A 464 -8.31 -10.80 4.08
N SER A 465 -9.22 -10.03 4.71
CA SER A 465 -10.67 -10.16 4.50
C SER A 465 -11.08 -10.02 3.03
N LEU A 466 -10.45 -9.09 2.30
CA LEU A 466 -10.69 -8.90 0.87
C LEU A 466 -10.22 -10.11 0.06
N SER A 467 -9.00 -10.57 0.31
CA SER A 467 -8.44 -11.72 -0.40
C SER A 467 -9.20 -13.03 -0.12
N ASP A 468 -9.85 -13.13 1.05
CA ASP A 468 -10.72 -14.25 1.45
C ASP A 468 -12.15 -14.15 0.92
N HIS A 469 -12.55 -13.02 0.33
CA HIS A 469 -13.91 -12.83 -0.14
C HIS A 469 -14.21 -13.73 -1.37
N PRO A 470 -15.31 -14.51 -1.37
CA PRO A 470 -15.60 -15.49 -2.44
C PRO A 470 -15.66 -14.87 -3.85
N ALA A 471 -16.21 -13.67 -4.00
CA ALA A 471 -16.24 -12.97 -5.30
C ALA A 471 -14.83 -12.60 -5.80
N PHE A 472 -13.92 -12.23 -4.89
CA PHE A 472 -12.53 -11.97 -5.25
C PHE A 472 -11.81 -13.26 -5.65
N GLU A 473 -12.04 -14.37 -4.94
CA GLU A 473 -11.51 -15.69 -5.31
C GLU A 473 -12.00 -16.15 -6.70
N ALA A 474 -13.25 -15.86 -7.03
CA ALA A 474 -13.83 -16.15 -8.34
C ALA A 474 -13.30 -15.24 -9.47
N GLY A 475 -12.66 -14.11 -9.13
CA GLY A 475 -12.24 -13.11 -10.11
C GLY A 475 -13.37 -12.21 -10.61
N ASP A 476 -14.49 -12.16 -9.88
CA ASP A 476 -15.63 -11.27 -10.11
C ASP A 476 -15.35 -9.92 -9.43
N VAL A 477 -14.49 -9.12 -10.08
CA VAL A 477 -14.01 -7.83 -9.58
C VAL A 477 -14.47 -6.70 -10.50
N HIS A 478 -14.78 -5.55 -9.90
CA HIS A 478 -15.17 -4.31 -10.59
C HIS A 478 -14.87 -3.12 -9.66
N THR A 479 -14.91 -1.89 -10.19
CA THR A 479 -14.51 -0.68 -9.42
C THR A 479 -15.38 -0.36 -8.20
N ASN A 480 -16.55 -1.00 -8.07
CA ASN A 480 -17.47 -0.85 -6.95
C ASN A 480 -17.41 -2.03 -5.96
N PHE A 481 -16.43 -2.92 -6.09
CA PHE A 481 -16.32 -4.14 -5.27
C PHE A 481 -16.36 -3.85 -3.76
N ILE A 482 -15.52 -2.90 -3.28
CA ILE A 482 -15.43 -2.57 -1.85
C ILE A 482 -16.74 -1.95 -1.32
N PRO A 483 -17.35 -0.94 -1.96
CA PRO A 483 -18.66 -0.45 -1.57
C PRO A 483 -19.76 -1.51 -1.57
N GLN A 484 -19.76 -2.42 -2.56
CA GLN A 484 -20.77 -3.46 -2.70
C GLN A 484 -20.68 -4.50 -1.58
N HIS A 485 -19.46 -4.91 -1.21
CA HIS A 485 -19.21 -5.95 -0.22
C HIS A 485 -18.80 -5.39 1.15
N HIS A 486 -19.12 -4.12 1.43
CA HIS A 486 -18.67 -3.42 2.63
C HIS A 486 -18.92 -4.21 3.93
N ASN A 487 -20.13 -4.71 4.14
CA ASN A 487 -20.47 -5.42 5.39
C ASN A 487 -19.69 -6.74 5.58
N GLU A 488 -19.28 -7.38 4.48
CA GLU A 488 -18.51 -8.63 4.50
C GLU A 488 -17.01 -8.35 4.69
N LEU A 489 -16.53 -7.21 4.18
CA LEU A 489 -15.13 -6.78 4.28
C LEU A 489 -14.79 -6.08 5.60
N PHE A 490 -15.80 -5.56 6.31
CA PHE A 490 -15.66 -4.94 7.64
C PHE A 490 -16.52 -5.68 8.68
N PRO A 491 -16.22 -6.96 8.95
CA PRO A 491 -16.97 -7.70 9.95
C PRO A 491 -16.77 -7.07 11.33
N PRO A 492 -17.79 -7.10 12.22
CA PRO A 492 -17.63 -6.62 13.59
C PRO A 492 -16.54 -7.42 14.30
N LYS A 493 -15.75 -6.74 15.15
CA LYS A 493 -14.73 -7.39 15.96
C LYS A 493 -15.36 -8.52 16.78
N GLN A 494 -14.88 -9.74 16.54
CA GLN A 494 -15.29 -10.91 17.28
C GLN A 494 -14.52 -11.00 18.61
N GLU A 495 -15.14 -11.59 19.63
CA GLU A 495 -14.45 -11.83 20.90
C GLU A 495 -13.24 -12.75 20.69
N THR A 496 -12.13 -12.43 21.34
CA THR A 496 -10.93 -13.26 21.29
C THR A 496 -11.26 -14.63 21.88
N SER A 497 -10.93 -15.72 21.17
CA SER A 497 -11.28 -17.05 21.69
C SER A 497 -10.42 -17.40 22.91
N GLY A 498 -10.94 -18.30 23.75
CA GLY A 498 -10.27 -18.76 24.97
C GLY A 498 -8.85 -19.28 24.72
N GLU A 499 -8.60 -19.91 23.57
CA GLU A 499 -7.25 -20.39 23.20
C GLU A 499 -6.27 -19.24 23.02
N MET A 500 -6.67 -18.14 22.37
CA MET A 500 -5.79 -16.98 22.21
C MET A 500 -5.59 -16.20 23.50
N LEU A 501 -6.63 -16.12 24.35
CA LEU A 501 -6.51 -15.59 25.69
C LEU A 501 -5.50 -16.40 26.52
N CYS A 502 -5.53 -17.73 26.42
CA CYS A 502 -4.54 -18.62 27.04
C CYS A 502 -3.13 -18.39 26.50
N GLN A 503 -2.98 -18.25 25.17
CA GLN A 503 -1.69 -17.93 24.55
C GLN A 503 -1.14 -16.59 25.04
N ALA A 504 -1.97 -15.56 25.14
CA ALA A 504 -1.55 -14.24 25.59
C ALA A 504 -1.12 -14.26 27.06
N ALA A 505 -1.90 -14.91 27.92
CA ALA A 505 -1.55 -15.12 29.32
C ALA A 505 -0.24 -15.91 29.47
N LEU A 506 -0.07 -17.00 28.72
CA LEU A 506 1.16 -17.80 28.71
C LEU A 506 2.35 -16.95 28.25
N GLY A 507 2.20 -16.21 27.15
CA GLY A 507 3.23 -15.33 26.61
C GLY A 507 3.71 -14.28 27.63
N LEU A 508 2.78 -13.69 28.38
CA LEU A 508 3.09 -12.76 29.46
C LEU A 508 3.87 -13.43 30.60
N ILE A 509 3.40 -14.59 31.09
CA ILE A 509 4.06 -15.35 32.16
C ILE A 509 5.48 -15.74 31.76
N LEU A 510 5.66 -16.24 30.54
CA LEU A 510 6.97 -16.65 30.05
C LEU A 510 7.89 -15.45 29.84
N LYS A 511 7.37 -14.30 29.39
CA LYS A 511 8.16 -13.07 29.26
C LYS A 511 8.66 -12.57 30.61
N GLU A 512 7.83 -12.63 31.65
CA GLU A 512 8.24 -12.32 33.03
C GLU A 512 9.33 -13.27 33.54
N LYS A 513 9.26 -14.57 33.20
CA LYS A 513 10.30 -15.57 33.51
C LYS A 513 11.63 -15.20 32.83
N VAL A 514 11.59 -14.81 31.55
CA VAL A 514 12.79 -14.36 30.81
C VAL A 514 13.40 -13.11 31.45
N LEU A 515 12.59 -12.08 31.72
CA LEU A 515 13.07 -10.82 32.32
C LEU A 515 13.71 -11.05 33.70
N SER A 516 13.15 -11.96 34.50
CA SER A 516 13.70 -12.27 35.83
C SER A 516 15.02 -13.03 35.74
N ASN A 517 15.16 -13.92 34.76
CA ASN A 517 16.42 -14.60 34.48
C ASN A 517 17.50 -13.62 34.00
N GLU A 518 17.15 -12.68 33.12
CA GLU A 518 18.05 -11.62 32.66
C GLU A 518 18.50 -10.73 33.83
N PHE A 519 17.58 -10.35 34.71
CA PHE A 519 17.90 -9.59 35.93
C PHE A 519 18.90 -10.34 36.82
N ASN A 520 18.71 -11.64 37.04
CA ASN A 520 19.63 -12.47 37.84
C ASN A 520 21.03 -12.57 37.25
N LEU A 521 21.11 -12.67 35.91
CA LEU A 521 22.38 -12.68 35.19
C LEU A 521 23.11 -11.34 35.37
N GLN A 522 22.38 -10.22 35.30
CA GLN A 522 22.95 -8.88 35.47
C GLN A 522 23.35 -8.56 36.91
N SER A 523 22.58 -9.02 37.90
CA SER A 523 22.87 -8.79 39.32
C SER A 523 23.99 -9.69 39.87
N GLY A 524 24.37 -10.74 39.14
CA GLY A 524 25.33 -11.76 39.59
C GLY A 524 24.73 -12.77 40.58
N GLU A 525 23.44 -12.66 40.90
CA GLU A 525 22.73 -13.54 41.84
C GLU A 525 21.98 -14.66 41.11
N LEU A 526 22.71 -15.54 40.41
CA LEU A 526 22.16 -16.62 39.59
C LEU A 526 21.21 -17.60 40.33
N TYR A 527 21.34 -17.70 41.66
CA TYR A 527 20.63 -18.68 42.47
C TYR A 527 19.71 -18.08 43.54
N THR A 528 19.42 -16.77 43.47
CA THR A 528 18.53 -16.14 44.46
C THR A 528 17.09 -16.65 44.29
N PRO A 529 16.47 -17.21 45.34
CA PRO A 529 15.10 -17.73 45.25
C PRO A 529 14.06 -16.60 45.13
N PHE A 530 14.44 -15.35 45.45
CA PHE A 530 13.53 -14.21 45.51
C PHE A 530 13.14 -13.66 44.14
N THR A 531 13.86 -14.01 43.09
CA THR A 531 13.58 -13.63 41.70
C THR A 531 13.05 -14.80 40.86
N SER A 532 12.92 -15.99 41.45
CA SER A 532 12.38 -17.16 40.76
C SER A 532 10.87 -17.02 40.56
N ASN A 533 10.46 -16.84 39.30
CA ASN A 533 9.05 -16.82 38.88
C ASN A 533 8.43 -18.21 38.65
N SER A 534 8.99 -19.28 39.24
CA SER A 534 8.46 -20.64 39.13
C SER A 534 7.07 -20.83 39.78
N GLY A 535 6.62 -19.87 40.59
CA GLY A 535 5.38 -20.02 41.36
C GLY A 535 5.47 -21.12 42.43
N ARG A 536 6.66 -21.67 42.72
CA ARG A 536 6.80 -22.82 43.62
C ARG A 536 6.30 -22.48 45.03
N ARG A 537 5.52 -23.39 45.61
CA ARG A 537 5.01 -23.37 46.99
C ARG A 537 5.19 -24.77 47.57
N MET A 538 5.49 -24.87 48.86
CA MET A 538 5.88 -26.15 49.48
C MET A 538 4.71 -27.15 49.58
N ASN A 539 3.50 -26.68 49.87
CA ASN A 539 2.35 -27.54 50.20
C ASN A 539 1.08 -27.23 49.40
N LEU A 540 1.16 -26.29 48.45
CA LEU A 540 0.01 -25.81 47.67
C LEU A 540 0.44 -25.60 46.22
N LEU A 541 -0.51 -25.59 45.29
CA LEU A 541 -0.27 -25.03 43.96
C LEU A 541 -0.40 -23.51 44.05
N TYR A 542 0.45 -22.80 43.34
CA TYR A 542 0.30 -21.36 43.22
C TYR A 542 -0.79 -21.03 42.21
N THR A 543 -1.75 -20.23 42.66
CA THR A 543 -2.79 -19.68 41.80
C THR A 543 -2.56 -18.18 41.64
N ARG A 544 -2.47 -17.73 40.39
CA ARG A 544 -2.38 -16.32 40.01
C ARG A 544 -3.68 -15.88 39.35
N ASN A 545 -4.21 -14.74 39.79
CA ASN A 545 -5.28 -14.05 39.07
C ASN A 545 -4.62 -13.07 38.09
N LEU A 546 -5.00 -13.18 36.82
CA LEU A 546 -4.56 -12.31 35.74
C LEU A 546 -5.80 -11.67 35.10
N THR A 547 -5.70 -10.40 34.72
CA THR A 547 -6.75 -9.72 33.97
C THR A 547 -6.15 -9.23 32.67
N LEU A 548 -6.82 -9.54 31.56
CA LEU A 548 -6.51 -9.00 30.22
C LEU A 548 -7.67 -8.09 29.78
N LEU A 549 -7.38 -7.17 28.86
CA LEU A 549 -8.37 -6.31 28.20
C LEU A 549 -8.52 -6.79 26.76
N ASP A 550 -9.69 -7.32 26.43
CA ASP A 550 -10.09 -7.56 25.05
C ASP A 550 -10.95 -6.37 24.60
N CYS A 551 -10.37 -5.48 23.80
CA CYS A 551 -10.89 -4.14 23.56
C CYS A 551 -11.13 -3.40 24.90
N GLU A 552 -12.38 -3.15 25.29
CA GLU A 552 -12.74 -2.52 26.57
C GLU A 552 -13.19 -3.54 27.64
N LYS A 553 -13.34 -4.82 27.27
CA LYS A 553 -13.86 -5.87 28.15
C LYS A 553 -12.73 -6.46 28.99
N LYS A 554 -12.91 -6.46 30.30
CA LYS A 554 -12.01 -7.16 31.23
C LYS A 554 -12.28 -8.66 31.20
N VAL A 555 -11.25 -9.42 30.88
CA VAL A 555 -11.24 -10.88 30.95
C VAL A 555 -10.42 -11.28 32.17
N GLU A 556 -11.10 -11.80 33.19
CA GLU A 556 -10.45 -12.35 34.38
C GLU A 556 -10.09 -13.82 34.17
N MET A 557 -8.87 -14.17 34.55
CA MET A 557 -8.30 -15.49 34.40
C MET A 557 -7.68 -15.95 35.71
N ARG A 558 -7.94 -17.20 36.11
CA ARG A 558 -7.28 -17.84 37.25
C ARG A 558 -6.32 -18.90 36.73
N ILE A 559 -5.05 -18.78 37.06
CA ILE A 559 -3.97 -19.60 36.49
C ILE A 559 -3.31 -20.41 37.61
N ASN A 560 -3.45 -21.74 37.58
CA ASN A 560 -2.75 -22.64 38.50
C ASN A 560 -1.44 -23.10 37.88
N TYR A 561 -0.36 -23.05 38.65
CA TYR A 561 0.98 -23.44 38.23
C TYR A 561 1.20 -24.89 38.66
N ASN A 562 1.30 -25.81 37.70
CA ASN A 562 1.53 -27.22 37.98
C ASN A 562 3.02 -27.50 38.21
N HIS A 563 3.32 -28.67 38.79
CA HIS A 563 4.68 -29.08 39.10
C HIS A 563 5.54 -29.42 37.87
N ASP A 564 4.90 -29.72 36.73
CA ASP A 564 5.53 -30.10 35.47
C ASP A 564 5.74 -28.89 34.52
N GLU A 565 5.70 -27.67 35.05
CA GLU A 565 5.75 -26.40 34.30
C GLU A 565 4.56 -26.17 33.34
N SER A 566 3.51 -27.01 33.40
CA SER A 566 2.23 -26.71 32.75
C SER A 566 1.38 -25.79 33.62
N PHE A 567 0.34 -25.22 33.01
CA PHE A 567 -0.60 -24.30 33.62
C PHE A 567 -2.02 -24.80 33.39
N GLU A 568 -2.87 -24.71 34.41
CA GLU A 568 -4.31 -24.79 34.23
C GLU A 568 -4.89 -23.38 34.26
N MET A 569 -5.38 -22.92 33.12
CA MET A 569 -5.98 -21.60 32.98
C MET A 569 -7.50 -21.74 33.04
N HIS A 570 -8.12 -21.02 33.96
CA HIS A 570 -9.58 -20.93 34.08
C HIS A 570 -10.03 -19.56 33.57
N ILE A 571 -10.93 -19.55 32.61
CA ILE A 571 -11.56 -18.35 32.05
C ILE A 571 -13.05 -18.63 32.04
N GLN A 572 -13.83 -17.82 32.77
CA GLN A 572 -15.25 -18.11 33.02
C GLN A 572 -15.43 -19.54 33.57
N ASP A 573 -16.30 -20.35 32.97
CA ASP A 573 -16.62 -21.72 33.40
C ASP A 573 -15.75 -22.80 32.73
N LYS A 574 -14.74 -22.40 31.92
CA LYS A 574 -13.90 -23.31 31.15
C LYS A 574 -12.49 -23.40 31.73
N VAL A 575 -11.88 -24.57 31.55
CA VAL A 575 -10.52 -24.89 32.01
C VAL A 575 -9.71 -25.39 30.83
N TRP A 576 -8.53 -24.81 30.64
CA TRP A 576 -7.58 -25.19 29.60
C TRP A 576 -6.27 -25.66 30.23
N LYS A 577 -5.70 -26.73 29.68
CA LYS A 577 -4.35 -27.19 29.98
C LYS A 577 -3.38 -26.56 29.01
N VAL A 578 -2.46 -25.76 29.54
CA VAL A 578 -1.60 -24.87 28.75
C VAL A 578 -0.15 -25.12 29.11
N SER A 579 0.71 -25.33 28.12
CA SER A 579 2.16 -25.39 28.31
C SER A 579 2.86 -24.76 27.11
N GLY A 580 4.13 -24.40 27.26
CA GLY A 580 4.87 -23.84 26.14
C GLY A 580 6.17 -23.16 26.52
N GLU A 581 6.79 -22.59 25.51
CA GLU A 581 8.09 -21.93 25.61
C GLU A 581 8.15 -20.71 24.69
N LEU A 582 9.02 -19.76 25.04
CA LEU A 582 9.41 -18.66 24.16
C LEU A 582 10.75 -19.00 23.53
N PHE A 583 10.88 -18.69 22.24
CA PHE A 583 12.14 -18.77 21.54
C PHE A 583 12.24 -17.63 20.53
N ASN A 584 13.47 -17.26 20.16
CA ASN A 584 13.72 -16.18 19.22
C ASN A 584 14.23 -16.76 17.89
N GLU A 585 13.69 -16.25 16.78
CA GLU A 585 14.23 -16.45 15.44
C GLU A 585 14.64 -15.06 14.92
N GLY A 586 15.94 -14.75 14.98
CA GLY A 586 16.43 -13.38 14.75
C GLY A 586 15.90 -12.42 15.82
N ASP A 587 15.37 -11.27 15.40
CA ASP A 587 14.80 -10.24 16.27
C ASP A 587 13.31 -10.49 16.62
N VAL A 588 12.78 -11.65 16.25
CA VAL A 588 11.36 -12.00 16.43
C VAL A 588 11.20 -13.04 17.53
N THR A 589 10.37 -12.72 18.52
CA THR A 589 9.97 -13.68 19.57
C THR A 589 8.75 -14.48 19.14
N TYR A 590 8.85 -15.79 19.24
CA TYR A 590 7.76 -16.73 19.01
C TYR A 590 7.35 -17.43 20.31
N LEU A 591 6.06 -17.61 20.47
CA LEU A 591 5.43 -18.47 21.46
C LEU A 591 5.09 -19.81 20.79
N LYS A 592 5.72 -20.89 21.26
CA LYS A 592 5.28 -22.26 20.97
C LYS A 592 4.49 -22.76 22.16
N CYS A 593 3.22 -23.04 21.93
CA CYS A 593 2.25 -23.37 22.97
C CYS A 593 1.55 -24.68 22.66
N SER A 594 1.09 -25.39 23.69
CA SER A 594 0.10 -26.45 23.63
C SER A 594 -1.09 -26.01 24.46
N VAL A 595 -2.27 -25.87 23.85
CA VAL A 595 -3.54 -25.59 24.53
C VAL A 595 -4.45 -26.80 24.33
N ASP A 596 -4.75 -27.52 25.41
CA ASP A 596 -5.50 -28.79 25.41
C ASP A 596 -4.97 -29.85 24.42
N GLY A 597 -3.65 -29.86 24.20
CA GLY A 597 -2.96 -30.79 23.30
C GLY A 597 -2.79 -30.27 21.87
N THR A 598 -3.45 -29.16 21.50
CA THR A 598 -3.25 -28.50 20.21
C THR A 598 -2.01 -27.62 20.27
N VAL A 599 -1.01 -27.94 19.43
CA VAL A 599 0.25 -27.20 19.39
C VAL A 599 0.17 -26.03 18.40
N CYS A 600 0.46 -24.83 18.89
CA CYS A 600 0.44 -23.56 18.17
C CYS A 600 1.82 -22.91 18.15
N LYS A 601 2.14 -22.21 17.04
CA LYS A 601 3.26 -21.26 16.95
C LYS A 601 2.67 -19.90 16.59
N SER A 602 2.86 -18.93 17.48
CA SER A 602 2.38 -17.54 17.29
C SER A 602 3.54 -16.58 17.54
N LYS A 603 3.62 -15.50 16.76
CA LYS A 603 4.56 -14.41 17.02
C LYS A 603 4.03 -13.58 18.18
N LEU A 604 4.90 -13.27 19.14
CA LEU A 604 4.54 -12.53 20.37
C LEU A 604 5.30 -11.21 20.41
N VAL A 605 4.57 -10.11 20.49
CA VAL A 605 5.12 -8.77 20.71
C VAL A 605 4.39 -8.15 21.89
N ILE A 606 5.13 -7.74 22.92
CA ILE A 606 4.56 -7.06 24.10
C ILE A 606 5.16 -5.66 24.18
N LEU A 607 4.35 -4.63 23.96
CA LEU A 607 4.75 -3.22 23.91
C LEU A 607 3.69 -2.35 24.59
N ASP A 608 4.12 -1.38 25.40
CA ASP A 608 3.25 -0.38 26.06
C ASP A 608 2.02 -0.97 26.76
N GLY A 609 2.22 -2.08 27.47
CA GLY A 609 1.13 -2.77 28.17
C GLY A 609 0.12 -3.44 27.23
N THR A 610 0.49 -3.69 25.98
CA THR A 610 -0.33 -4.41 24.99
C THR A 610 0.39 -5.66 24.53
N ILE A 611 -0.34 -6.76 24.44
CA ILE A 611 0.12 -8.06 23.93
C ILE A 611 -0.44 -8.21 22.52
N HIS A 612 0.44 -8.34 21.55
CA HIS A 612 0.11 -8.66 20.16
C HIS A 612 0.51 -10.11 19.88
N LEU A 613 -0.46 -10.89 19.41
CA LEU A 613 -0.26 -12.25 18.92
C LEU A 613 -0.57 -12.28 17.43
N PHE A 614 0.36 -12.80 16.63
CA PHE A 614 0.14 -13.03 15.21
C PHE A 614 0.28 -14.52 14.88
N SER A 615 -0.78 -15.13 14.35
CA SER A 615 -0.77 -16.49 13.84
C SER A 615 -1.22 -16.55 12.38
N MET A 616 -1.12 -17.73 11.77
CA MET A 616 -1.60 -17.98 10.41
C MET A 616 -3.13 -18.02 10.30
N GLU A 617 -3.85 -18.05 11.42
CA GLU A 617 -5.31 -18.07 11.44
C GLU A 617 -5.88 -16.70 11.74
N ARG A 618 -5.28 -15.97 12.70
CA ARG A 618 -5.75 -14.64 13.11
C ARG A 618 -4.68 -13.87 13.88
N SER A 619 -4.86 -12.56 13.95
CA SER A 619 -4.15 -11.65 14.85
C SER A 619 -5.01 -11.36 16.08
N ALA A 620 -4.39 -11.06 17.21
CA ALA A 620 -5.09 -10.56 18.39
C ALA A 620 -4.26 -9.50 19.11
N GLN A 621 -4.95 -8.49 19.63
CA GLN A 621 -4.39 -7.41 20.43
C GLN A 621 -5.12 -7.35 21.77
N LEU A 622 -4.39 -7.57 22.86
CA LEU A 622 -4.94 -7.62 24.21
C LEU A 622 -4.20 -6.63 25.11
N GLY A 623 -4.93 -5.76 25.78
CA GLY A 623 -4.36 -4.83 26.75
C GLY A 623 -4.07 -5.50 28.10
N ILE A 624 -3.08 -4.98 28.80
CA ILE A 624 -2.76 -5.31 30.19
C ILE A 624 -3.26 -4.14 31.03
N PRO A 625 -4.23 -4.33 31.93
CA PRO A 625 -4.74 -3.26 32.77
C PRO A 625 -3.63 -2.56 33.55
N THR A 626 -3.57 -1.24 33.46
CA THR A 626 -2.64 -0.46 34.29
C THR A 626 -3.03 -0.59 35.76
N PRO A 627 -2.10 -0.93 36.67
CA PRO A 627 -2.37 -1.00 38.10
C PRO A 627 -2.90 0.34 38.65
N LYS A 628 -3.90 0.28 39.55
CA LYS A 628 -4.56 1.46 40.12
C LYS A 628 -3.63 2.46 40.82
N PHE A 629 -2.46 2.01 41.29
CA PHE A 629 -1.48 2.90 41.93
C PHE A 629 -0.65 3.70 40.91
N LEU A 630 -0.67 3.33 39.62
CA LEU A 630 -0.03 4.06 38.52
C LEU A 630 -1.02 4.96 37.77
N SER A 631 -2.34 4.73 37.90
CA SER A 631 -3.36 5.49 37.15
C SER A 631 -3.54 6.95 37.60
N GLY A 632 -2.91 7.39 38.69
CA GLY A 632 -2.98 8.78 39.19
C GLY A 632 -2.15 9.81 38.42
N VAL A 633 -1.41 9.39 37.38
CA VAL A 633 -0.46 10.25 36.63
C VAL A 633 -0.92 10.54 35.19
N SER A 634 -2.06 9.99 34.74
CA SER A 634 -2.56 10.24 33.38
C SER A 634 -3.49 11.47 33.35
N THR A 635 -3.05 12.52 32.65
CA THR A 635 -3.86 13.70 32.33
C THR A 635 -5.01 13.31 31.41
N THR A 636 -6.18 13.05 31.98
CA THR A 636 -7.45 13.01 31.23
C THR A 636 -7.71 14.40 30.64
N VAL A 637 -7.50 14.53 29.34
CA VAL A 637 -7.87 15.72 28.55
C VAL A 637 -9.39 15.80 28.56
N SER A 638 -9.95 16.93 29.00
CA SER A 638 -11.39 17.15 29.09
C SER A 638 -12.05 17.06 27.70
N GLN A 639 -12.99 16.13 27.54
CA GLN A 639 -13.75 15.87 26.31
C GLN A 639 -14.91 16.87 26.10
N GLY A 640 -14.60 18.17 26.07
CA GLY A 640 -15.61 19.22 25.88
C GLY A 640 -15.89 19.59 24.41
N GLY A 641 -14.97 19.32 23.48
CA GLY A 641 -15.07 19.77 22.09
C GLY A 641 -14.34 18.90 21.06
N ALA A 642 -14.04 19.46 19.89
CA ALA A 642 -13.46 18.70 18.78
C ALA A 642 -11.97 18.39 19.02
N VAL A 643 -11.58 17.14 18.82
CA VAL A 643 -10.18 16.67 18.90
C VAL A 643 -9.66 16.33 17.50
N ALA A 644 -8.34 16.33 17.33
CA ALA A 644 -7.69 15.94 16.09
C ALA A 644 -7.87 14.43 15.88
N PRO A 645 -8.57 13.98 14.81
CA PRO A 645 -8.80 12.56 14.58
C PRO A 645 -7.52 11.84 14.16
N MET A 646 -6.55 12.58 13.63
CA MET A 646 -5.25 12.11 13.12
C MET A 646 -4.18 13.20 13.35
N THR A 647 -2.90 12.83 13.23
CA THR A 647 -1.81 13.80 13.24
C THR A 647 -1.74 14.50 11.88
N GLY A 648 -1.72 15.83 11.86
CA GLY A 648 -1.77 16.61 10.61
C GLY A 648 -1.48 18.10 10.82
N THR A 649 -1.47 18.87 9.72
CA THR A 649 -1.30 20.33 9.74
C THR A 649 -2.65 21.00 9.56
N ILE A 650 -2.97 22.00 10.38
CA ILE A 650 -4.20 22.80 10.22
C ILE A 650 -4.04 23.71 9.01
N GLU A 651 -4.81 23.48 7.97
CA GLU A 651 -4.77 24.29 6.74
C GLU A 651 -5.63 25.55 6.89
N LYS A 652 -6.82 25.41 7.46
CA LYS A 652 -7.79 26.50 7.53
C LYS A 652 -8.67 26.41 8.77
N VAL A 653 -8.92 27.53 9.43
CA VAL A 653 -9.85 27.62 10.55
C VAL A 653 -11.07 28.44 10.13
N PHE A 654 -12.27 27.86 10.22
CA PHE A 654 -13.51 28.50 9.77
C PHE A 654 -14.22 29.30 10.86
N VAL A 655 -13.87 29.06 12.12
CA VAL A 655 -14.58 29.60 13.29
C VAL A 655 -13.66 30.44 14.16
N LYS A 656 -14.25 31.35 14.94
CA LYS A 656 -13.57 32.19 15.93
C LYS A 656 -14.11 31.89 17.32
N VAL A 657 -13.32 32.24 18.35
CA VAL A 657 -13.79 32.22 19.73
C VAL A 657 -15.02 33.13 19.86
N GLY A 658 -16.10 32.61 20.43
CA GLY A 658 -17.41 33.25 20.55
C GLY A 658 -18.41 32.90 19.44
N ASP A 659 -18.02 32.19 18.37
CA ASP A 659 -18.95 31.78 17.33
C ASP A 659 -19.89 30.68 17.82
N LYS A 660 -21.18 30.76 17.45
CA LYS A 660 -22.15 29.69 17.66
C LYS A 660 -22.11 28.73 16.48
N VAL A 661 -21.86 27.45 16.76
CA VAL A 661 -21.83 26.37 15.78
C VAL A 661 -22.94 25.37 16.07
N LYS A 662 -23.52 24.79 15.02
CA LYS A 662 -24.43 23.65 15.12
C LYS A 662 -23.64 22.35 14.98
N ALA A 663 -24.15 21.26 15.55
CA ALA A 663 -23.61 19.94 15.30
C ALA A 663 -23.47 19.68 13.79
N GLY A 664 -22.30 19.24 13.35
CA GLY A 664 -21.96 19.02 11.94
C GLY A 664 -21.39 20.22 11.19
N ASP A 665 -21.40 21.43 11.76
CA ASP A 665 -20.80 22.61 11.12
C ASP A 665 -19.27 22.45 10.98
N PRO A 666 -18.67 22.87 9.86
CA PRO A 666 -17.23 22.78 9.66
C PRO A 666 -16.49 23.77 10.57
N LEU A 667 -15.57 23.25 11.39
CA LEU A 667 -14.76 24.04 12.33
C LEU A 667 -13.42 24.44 11.71
N MET A 668 -12.70 23.46 11.14
CA MET A 668 -11.39 23.66 10.51
C MET A 668 -11.08 22.54 9.51
N VAL A 669 -10.15 22.78 8.60
CA VAL A 669 -9.58 21.79 7.69
C VAL A 669 -8.19 21.44 8.17
N MET A 670 -7.92 20.14 8.28
CA MET A 670 -6.61 19.60 8.55
C MET A 670 -6.11 18.82 7.31
N ILE A 671 -4.85 18.99 6.95
CA ILE A 671 -4.19 18.23 5.90
C ILE A 671 -3.21 17.26 6.53
N ALA A 672 -3.30 16.00 6.13
CA ALA A 672 -2.32 14.99 6.45
C ALA A 672 -2.17 14.07 5.23
N MET A 673 -0.93 13.75 4.85
CA MET A 673 -0.65 12.73 3.83
C MET A 673 -1.37 13.00 2.50
N LYS A 674 -1.39 14.28 2.07
CA LYS A 674 -2.09 14.82 0.88
C LYS A 674 -3.63 14.69 0.91
N MET A 675 -4.22 14.35 2.04
CA MET A 675 -5.66 14.31 2.23
C MET A 675 -6.14 15.46 3.13
N GLU A 676 -7.13 16.20 2.64
CA GLU A 676 -7.87 17.19 3.42
C GLU A 676 -8.98 16.50 4.22
N HIS A 677 -9.04 16.79 5.51
CA HIS A 677 -10.10 16.35 6.40
C HIS A 677 -10.77 17.55 7.06
N THR A 678 -12.07 17.71 6.84
CA THR A 678 -12.85 18.77 7.51
C THR A 678 -13.28 18.28 8.89
N ILE A 679 -12.78 18.92 9.93
CA ILE A 679 -13.21 18.72 11.31
C ILE A 679 -14.54 19.42 11.50
N ARG A 680 -15.54 18.68 11.98
CA ARG A 680 -16.90 19.17 12.20
C ARG A 680 -17.23 19.23 13.68
N ALA A 681 -18.14 20.12 14.05
CA ALA A 681 -18.59 20.26 15.42
C ALA A 681 -19.29 18.98 15.90
N PRO A 682 -18.83 18.33 16.99
CA PRO A 682 -19.45 17.11 17.50
C PRO A 682 -20.83 17.37 18.12
N LYS A 683 -21.05 18.60 18.61
CA LYS A 683 -22.32 19.06 19.20
C LYS A 683 -22.49 20.56 18.90
N SER A 684 -23.72 21.04 19.01
CA SER A 684 -24.00 22.48 18.96
C SER A 684 -23.44 23.16 20.20
N GLY A 685 -22.97 24.41 20.07
CA GLY A 685 -22.48 25.19 21.20
C GLY A 685 -21.71 26.43 20.76
N THR A 686 -21.20 27.18 21.74
CA THR A 686 -20.35 28.36 21.50
C THR A 686 -18.88 27.95 21.60
N ILE A 687 -18.05 28.41 20.66
CA ILE A 687 -16.61 28.16 20.64
C ILE A 687 -15.95 28.91 21.79
N LYS A 688 -15.47 28.18 22.81
CA LYS A 688 -14.76 28.75 23.96
C LYS A 688 -13.29 29.01 23.66
N LYS A 689 -12.64 28.07 22.98
CA LYS A 689 -11.20 28.15 22.71
C LYS A 689 -10.82 27.37 21.45
N ILE A 690 -9.84 27.89 20.71
CA ILE A 690 -9.20 27.22 19.58
C ILE A 690 -7.72 27.05 19.93
N TYR A 691 -7.23 25.82 19.87
CA TYR A 691 -5.89 25.45 20.35
C TYR A 691 -4.80 25.58 19.28
N PHE A 692 -5.17 25.53 18.01
CA PHE A 692 -4.24 25.49 16.88
C PHE A 692 -4.58 26.57 15.86
N LEU A 693 -3.54 27.23 15.34
CA LEU A 693 -3.65 28.24 14.27
C LEU A 693 -3.39 27.61 12.90
N GLU A 694 -3.80 28.29 11.84
CA GLU A 694 -3.45 27.89 10.47
C GLU A 694 -1.93 27.75 10.30
N GLY A 695 -1.49 26.67 9.65
CA GLY A 695 -0.09 26.28 9.49
C GLY A 695 0.52 25.49 10.65
N THR A 696 -0.17 25.31 11.78
CA THR A 696 0.36 24.56 12.93
C THR A 696 0.04 23.07 12.87
N GLN A 697 0.93 22.23 13.43
CA GLN A 697 0.77 20.79 13.46
C GLN A 697 0.07 20.34 14.75
N ALA A 698 -0.95 19.50 14.61
CA ALA A 698 -1.67 18.88 15.72
C ALA A 698 -1.46 17.36 15.71
N ASN A 699 -1.23 16.78 16.88
CA ASN A 699 -1.11 15.33 17.06
C ASN A 699 -2.49 14.68 17.16
N ARG A 700 -2.58 13.39 16.79
CA ARG A 700 -3.79 12.58 17.02
C ARG A 700 -4.26 12.73 18.48
N HIS A 701 -5.56 12.91 18.65
CA HIS A 701 -6.26 13.17 19.92
C HIS A 701 -5.94 14.51 20.62
N ALA A 702 -5.15 15.39 20.02
CA ALA A 702 -4.98 16.74 20.57
C ALA A 702 -6.31 17.52 20.53
N PRO A 703 -6.67 18.24 21.60
CA PRO A 703 -7.87 19.09 21.59
C PRO A 703 -7.67 20.22 20.58
N LEU A 704 -8.56 20.33 19.59
CA LEU A 704 -8.52 21.37 18.56
C LEU A 704 -9.37 22.57 18.94
N VAL A 705 -10.59 22.29 19.42
CA VAL A 705 -11.59 23.29 19.78
C VAL A 705 -12.27 22.86 21.07
N GLU A 706 -12.42 23.78 22.00
CA GLU A 706 -13.24 23.64 23.20
C GLU A 706 -14.57 24.36 23.00
N LEU A 707 -15.68 23.69 23.31
CA LEU A 707 -17.01 24.29 23.36
C LEU A 707 -17.35 24.64 24.81
N GLU A 708 -18.14 25.69 25.02
CA GLU A 708 -18.75 25.94 26.33
C GLU A 708 -19.71 24.79 26.67
N GLU A 709 -19.70 24.37 27.94
CA GLU A 709 -20.74 23.48 28.45
C GLU A 709 -22.01 24.31 28.62
N GLU A 710 -23.03 24.04 27.80
CA GLU A 710 -24.39 24.45 28.16
C GLU A 710 -24.79 23.61 29.37
N GLU A 711 -24.97 24.25 30.53
CA GLU A 711 -25.64 23.64 31.66
C GLU A 711 -26.98 23.09 31.15
N ALA A 712 -27.14 21.77 31.19
CA ALA A 712 -28.43 21.17 30.94
C ALA A 712 -29.39 21.72 31.99
N GLU A 713 -30.35 22.55 31.57
CA GLU A 713 -31.52 22.87 32.38
C GLU A 713 -32.18 21.54 32.76
N SER A 714 -32.05 21.20 34.04
CA SER A 714 -32.78 20.13 34.67
C SER A 714 -34.25 20.53 34.74
N GLU A 715 -35.09 19.90 33.92
CA GLU A 715 -36.52 19.71 34.19
C GLU A 715 -36.90 18.23 34.08
#